data_AF-A4WLC0-F1
#
_entry.id   AF-A4WLC0-F1
#
_cell.length_a   1.000
_cell.length_b   1.000
_cell.length_c   1.000
_cell.angle_alpha   90.00
_cell.angle_beta   90.00
_cell.angle_gamma   90.00
#
_symmetry.space_group_name_H-M   'P 1'
#
loop_
_entity.id
_entity.type
_entity.pdbx_description
1 polymer ?
#
loop_
_entity_poly.entity_id
_entity_poly.type
_entity_poly.pdbx_seq_one_letter_code
_entity_poly.pdbx_strand_id
1 'polypeptide(L)'
;MDAKLAYISIQGIINRCNTSLYLVLNEWDAFWLEEIGKYVSVKYVQLPITELISRCNCSRAVIYDPEIPDTINVAMGLAALEDRVVMSPRLYEIYSAYFKDVIDLRELTRKEGWGNTPEARCRIYEWVHENLWPRAEKRIIAVIAPGIPGGVPITLGLYEYAVALRLTPIYLSAKDPCQRSLLEKFLAEAPSPGVLTAWFEFEEGETVSLATKYGKIVAVMGSEPILPGNLVIHSSMPVQPLKYTPPIRLWKILKTAEPGIYVTVFLTDGDNLGYDLTLGWGRYWQSVNKLARPIGFTINPILAELAPVVWNYYIKTKGPLVSLLGGAGGAGYFKPLYGDVNTIEQYLRRATRYWNITGILATQIIDGGLNSHRLYAAILRPLAVFEGYFPTSATFTYAYSSTMPSIYVTQSYTSNADADKIIEFLTQLPTALVFNAVSLPGFGSLTDGMRCGDKGAVIFGPYIMMRPGTYTVEYILETRGYCENPAAVVDVATDLGKNILTRKEVNCEERKATVRVTLTNYTDYLEFRVWGTGNEVCVKEIRVYNITNENMNRFYAISIVATASDIYRRPDIIGTLFEKLNEHGVEVLTPEEFAIALNPLEMTKIAREIGVEEEEIARAEALIRNAKYEEALGVLRKAILRKTARVIIVAPDGFTPETGVYRVPLGAVVEVKGPGSFEIYVNGKRYTSNSVRIVGDAVIEVRQIHTKTEYLVETATLHHTVTLYETITHTIVSPIYINHTITFVSTATATPITITKEITQSRNVFLLALATALLITLAFLVGRRGCTT
;
A
#
# COMPACT_ATOMS: atom_id res chain seq x y z
N MET A 1 -3.13 -12.84 -35.64
CA MET A 1 -2.34 -11.67 -35.21
C MET A 1 -2.55 -10.52 -36.18
N ASP A 2 -2.39 -10.79 -37.48
CA ASP A 2 -2.34 -9.85 -38.60
C ASP A 2 -3.40 -8.75 -38.58
N ALA A 3 -4.69 -9.10 -38.49
CA ALA A 3 -5.75 -8.11 -38.49
C ALA A 3 -5.73 -7.21 -37.23
N LYS A 4 -5.24 -7.71 -36.08
CA LYS A 4 -5.22 -6.94 -34.83
C LYS A 4 -4.32 -5.71 -34.92
N LEU A 5 -3.14 -5.82 -35.53
CA LEU A 5 -2.22 -4.69 -35.73
C LEU A 5 -2.84 -3.60 -36.60
N ALA A 6 -3.58 -3.99 -37.65
CA ALA A 6 -4.31 -3.05 -38.49
C ALA A 6 -5.44 -2.35 -37.71
N TYR A 7 -6.26 -3.10 -36.95
CA TYR A 7 -7.29 -2.51 -36.10
C TYR A 7 -6.72 -1.54 -35.05
N ILE A 8 -5.62 -1.91 -34.40
CA ILE A 8 -4.98 -1.11 -33.35
C ILE A 8 -4.35 0.17 -33.90
N SER A 9 -3.68 0.10 -35.06
CA SER A 9 -3.15 1.30 -35.71
C SER A 9 -4.27 2.25 -36.15
N ILE A 10 -5.36 1.73 -36.72
CA ILE A 10 -6.54 2.54 -37.05
C ILE A 10 -7.17 3.14 -35.78
N GLN A 11 -7.25 2.38 -34.68
CA GLN A 11 -7.76 2.87 -33.41
C GLN A 11 -6.96 4.05 -32.90
N GLY A 12 -5.63 3.95 -32.86
CA GLY A 12 -4.78 5.06 -32.44
C GLY A 12 -4.94 6.31 -33.31
N ILE A 13 -5.06 6.14 -34.64
CA ILE A 13 -5.27 7.25 -35.59
C ILE A 13 -6.61 7.95 -35.32
N ILE A 14 -7.71 7.19 -35.20
CA ILE A 14 -9.05 7.74 -34.93
C ILE A 14 -9.08 8.43 -33.57
N ASN A 15 -8.62 7.75 -32.52
CA ASN A 15 -8.71 8.23 -31.14
C ASN A 15 -7.84 9.45 -30.85
N ARG A 16 -6.80 9.71 -31.66
CA ARG A 16 -5.98 10.91 -31.55
C ARG A 16 -6.77 12.21 -31.71
N CYS A 17 -7.70 12.23 -32.67
CA CYS A 17 -8.48 13.42 -33.00
C CYS A 17 -9.90 13.35 -32.45
N ASN A 18 -10.47 12.15 -32.34
CA ASN A 18 -11.81 11.92 -31.85
C ASN A 18 -11.87 10.58 -31.10
N THR A 19 -11.72 10.63 -29.78
CA THR A 19 -11.72 9.46 -28.89
C THR A 19 -13.08 8.75 -28.92
N SER A 20 -13.20 7.74 -29.78
CA SER A 20 -14.50 7.16 -30.18
C SER A 20 -14.46 5.69 -30.57
N LEU A 21 -13.27 5.09 -30.72
CA LEU A 21 -13.12 3.66 -31.01
C LEU A 21 -12.52 2.92 -29.82
N TYR A 22 -13.26 1.95 -29.30
CA TYR A 22 -12.85 1.03 -28.24
C TYR A 22 -12.80 -0.39 -28.81
N LEU A 23 -11.67 -1.09 -28.65
CA LEU A 23 -11.51 -2.46 -29.12
C LEU A 23 -11.64 -3.42 -27.94
N VAL A 24 -12.60 -4.35 -28.04
CA VAL A 24 -12.75 -5.45 -27.08
C VAL A 24 -11.90 -6.62 -27.56
N LEU A 25 -10.70 -6.79 -26.98
CA LEU A 25 -9.77 -7.86 -27.34
C LEU A 25 -9.82 -9.04 -26.36
N ASN A 26 -10.31 -8.81 -25.14
CA ASN A 26 -10.36 -9.78 -24.06
C ASN A 26 -11.52 -9.46 -23.07
N GLU A 27 -11.62 -10.26 -22.00
CA GLU A 27 -12.65 -10.09 -20.97
C GLU A 27 -12.48 -8.82 -20.12
N TRP A 28 -11.25 -8.35 -19.91
CA TRP A 28 -10.95 -7.13 -19.16
C TRP A 28 -11.46 -5.88 -19.90
N ASP A 29 -11.25 -5.84 -21.22
CA ASP A 29 -11.78 -4.76 -22.08
C ASP A 29 -13.33 -4.73 -22.02
N ALA A 30 -13.96 -5.90 -22.06
CA ALA A 30 -15.42 -5.99 -22.00
C ALA A 30 -15.96 -5.47 -20.65
N PHE A 31 -15.31 -5.84 -19.54
CA PHE A 31 -15.68 -5.36 -18.22
C PHE A 31 -15.51 -3.84 -18.08
N TRP A 32 -14.35 -3.30 -18.47
CA TRP A 32 -14.13 -1.87 -18.35
C TRP A 32 -15.02 -1.05 -19.27
N LEU A 33 -15.39 -1.58 -20.43
CA LEU A 33 -16.38 -0.95 -21.30
C LEU A 33 -17.76 -0.85 -20.63
N GLU A 34 -18.17 -1.84 -19.83
CA GLU A 34 -19.39 -1.79 -19.03
C GLU A 34 -19.31 -0.70 -17.95
N GLU A 35 -18.19 -0.62 -17.21
CA GLU A 35 -17.98 0.44 -16.22
C GLU A 35 -17.94 1.84 -16.86
N ILE A 36 -17.30 1.97 -18.02
CA ILE A 36 -17.28 3.20 -18.83
C ILE A 36 -18.69 3.57 -19.30
N GLY A 37 -19.50 2.59 -19.70
CA GLY A 37 -20.88 2.76 -20.17
C GLY A 37 -21.82 3.39 -19.14
N LYS A 38 -21.42 3.45 -17.86
CA LYS A 38 -22.15 4.18 -16.81
C LYS A 38 -22.00 5.71 -16.93
N TYR A 39 -21.01 6.19 -17.69
CA TYR A 39 -20.69 7.61 -17.83
C TYR A 39 -20.88 8.13 -19.26
N VAL A 40 -20.85 7.26 -20.26
CA VAL A 40 -21.00 7.63 -21.68
C VAL A 40 -21.91 6.65 -22.42
N SER A 41 -22.56 7.12 -23.48
CA SER A 41 -23.33 6.24 -24.36
C SER A 41 -22.41 5.37 -25.21
N VAL A 42 -22.49 4.06 -25.02
CA VAL A 42 -21.71 3.07 -25.78
C VAL A 42 -22.56 2.47 -26.89
N LYS A 43 -22.02 2.42 -28.12
CA LYS A 43 -22.63 1.72 -29.25
C LYS A 43 -21.76 0.54 -29.64
N TYR A 44 -22.30 -0.67 -29.50
CA TYR A 44 -21.65 -1.89 -29.97
C TYR A 44 -21.88 -2.04 -31.48
N VAL A 45 -20.78 -2.05 -32.25
CA VAL A 45 -20.83 -2.20 -33.71
C VAL A 45 -19.78 -3.19 -34.15
N GLN A 46 -20.17 -4.18 -34.95
CA GLN A 46 -19.24 -5.02 -35.68
C GLN A 46 -19.01 -4.41 -37.06
N LEU A 47 -17.77 -4.01 -37.34
CA LEU A 47 -17.41 -3.30 -38.57
C LEU A 47 -16.37 -4.09 -39.37
N PRO A 48 -16.50 -4.17 -40.71
CA PRO A 48 -15.41 -4.66 -41.53
C PRO A 48 -14.25 -3.64 -41.51
N ILE A 49 -13.02 -4.13 -41.66
CA ILE A 49 -11.82 -3.28 -41.68
C ILE A 49 -11.90 -2.18 -42.75
N THR A 50 -12.55 -2.43 -43.89
CA THR A 50 -12.73 -1.46 -44.98
C THR A 50 -13.53 -0.22 -44.54
N GLU A 51 -14.53 -0.41 -43.68
CA GLU A 51 -15.30 0.69 -43.12
C GLU A 51 -14.45 1.49 -42.12
N LEU A 52 -13.62 0.82 -41.32
CA LEU A 52 -12.70 1.49 -40.41
C LEU A 52 -11.62 2.28 -41.14
N ILE A 53 -11.05 1.74 -42.22
CA ILE A 53 -10.11 2.46 -43.11
C ILE A 53 -10.78 3.72 -43.67
N SER A 54 -12.04 3.61 -44.09
CA SER A 54 -12.81 4.74 -44.60
C SER A 54 -13.07 5.78 -43.51
N ARG A 55 -13.44 5.36 -42.29
CA ARG A 55 -13.69 6.24 -41.14
C ARG A 55 -12.45 6.96 -40.64
N CYS A 56 -11.28 6.31 -40.66
CA CYS A 56 -10.02 6.96 -40.33
C CYS A 56 -9.48 7.83 -41.47
N ASN A 57 -10.09 7.77 -42.67
CA ASN A 57 -9.63 8.41 -43.88
C ASN A 57 -8.15 8.07 -44.19
N CYS A 58 -7.74 6.84 -43.88
CA CYS A 58 -6.36 6.41 -44.04
C CYS A 58 -6.12 5.92 -45.47
N SER A 59 -5.29 6.62 -46.23
CA SER A 59 -4.88 6.20 -47.58
C SER A 59 -3.44 5.71 -47.66
N ARG A 60 -2.77 5.55 -46.52
CA ARG A 60 -1.37 5.10 -46.43
C ARG A 60 -1.27 3.79 -45.65
N ALA A 61 -0.34 2.94 -46.05
CA ALA A 61 -0.03 1.70 -45.35
C ALA A 61 1.46 1.55 -45.08
N VAL A 62 1.78 0.70 -44.11
CA VAL A 62 3.13 0.18 -43.87
C VAL A 62 3.04 -1.32 -43.66
N ILE A 63 3.86 -2.06 -44.39
CA ILE A 63 3.93 -3.52 -44.35
C ILE A 63 5.14 -3.89 -43.49
N TYR A 64 4.92 -4.61 -42.40
CA TYR A 64 6.02 -5.11 -41.56
C TYR A 64 6.64 -6.39 -42.14
N ASP A 65 7.85 -6.73 -41.71
CA ASP A 65 8.51 -7.99 -42.07
C ASP A 65 8.15 -9.08 -41.04
N PRO A 66 7.38 -10.12 -41.39
CA PRO A 66 7.00 -11.17 -40.45
C PRO A 66 8.18 -11.99 -39.89
N GLU A 67 9.32 -12.02 -40.58
CA GLU A 67 10.50 -12.78 -40.15
C GLU A 67 11.34 -12.01 -39.12
N ILE A 68 11.17 -10.68 -39.04
CA ILE A 68 11.89 -9.79 -38.13
C ILE A 68 10.87 -9.03 -37.26
N PRO A 69 10.45 -9.57 -36.10
CA PRO A 69 9.37 -9.01 -35.28
C PRO A 69 9.56 -7.55 -34.90
N ASP A 70 10.78 -7.08 -34.59
CA ASP A 70 11.06 -5.68 -34.25
C ASP A 70 10.66 -4.69 -35.37
N THR A 71 10.47 -5.13 -36.62
CA THR A 71 9.89 -4.28 -37.67
C THR A 71 8.44 -3.86 -37.40
N ILE A 72 7.72 -4.57 -36.52
CA ILE A 72 6.40 -4.13 -36.03
C ILE A 72 6.52 -2.81 -35.26
N ASN A 73 7.56 -2.66 -34.42
CA ASN A 73 7.80 -1.40 -33.70
C ASN A 73 8.11 -0.24 -34.67
N VAL A 74 8.91 -0.52 -35.70
CA VAL A 74 9.20 0.46 -36.78
C VAL A 74 7.91 0.84 -37.53
N ALA A 75 7.10 -0.15 -37.92
CA ALA A 75 5.83 0.06 -38.61
C ALA A 75 4.86 0.89 -37.76
N MET A 76 4.77 0.61 -36.45
CA MET A 76 3.92 1.35 -35.52
C MET A 76 4.42 2.78 -35.30
N GLY A 77 5.74 3.01 -35.25
CA GLY A 77 6.30 4.36 -35.23
C GLY A 77 5.97 5.16 -36.50
N LEU A 78 6.07 4.54 -37.68
CA LEU A 78 5.64 5.14 -38.95
C LEU A 78 4.13 5.41 -38.98
N ALA A 79 3.32 4.49 -38.48
CA ALA A 79 1.88 4.68 -38.32
C ALA A 79 1.56 5.88 -37.42
N ALA A 80 2.28 6.01 -36.30
CA ALA A 80 2.13 7.10 -35.35
C ALA A 80 2.45 8.47 -35.99
N LEU A 81 3.51 8.55 -36.79
CA LEU A 81 3.99 9.82 -37.35
C LEU A 81 3.34 10.20 -38.70
N GLU A 82 2.85 9.22 -39.46
CA GLU A 82 2.46 9.42 -40.86
C GLU A 82 1.05 8.93 -41.20
N ASP A 83 0.27 8.51 -40.20
CA ASP A 83 -1.11 8.05 -40.33
C ASP A 83 -1.25 6.84 -41.25
N ARG A 84 -0.31 5.89 -41.12
CA ARG A 84 -0.26 4.65 -41.89
C ARG A 84 -0.99 3.52 -41.17
N VAL A 85 -1.76 2.72 -41.91
CA VAL A 85 -2.30 1.46 -41.39
C VAL A 85 -1.23 0.38 -41.44
N VAL A 86 -0.99 -0.29 -40.32
CA VAL A 86 -0.01 -1.39 -40.24
C VAL A 86 -0.63 -2.67 -40.75
N MET A 87 0.02 -3.35 -41.69
CA MET A 87 -0.50 -4.57 -42.30
C MET A 87 0.57 -5.67 -42.41
N SER A 88 0.14 -6.93 -42.34
CA SER A 88 0.97 -8.04 -42.81
C SER A 88 0.99 -8.08 -44.34
N PRO A 89 1.99 -8.71 -44.97
CA PRO A 89 2.03 -8.84 -46.43
C PRO A 89 0.75 -9.45 -47.00
N ARG A 90 0.24 -10.50 -46.35
CA ARG A 90 -1.01 -11.17 -46.74
C ARG A 90 -2.23 -10.26 -46.62
N LEU A 91 -2.31 -9.47 -45.55
CA LEU A 91 -3.44 -8.56 -45.35
C LEU A 91 -3.42 -7.43 -46.39
N TYR A 92 -2.24 -6.94 -46.74
CA TYR A 92 -2.06 -5.92 -47.77
C TYR A 92 -2.48 -6.43 -49.16
N GLU A 93 -2.19 -7.68 -49.53
CA GLU A 93 -2.67 -8.25 -50.81
C GLU A 93 -4.19 -8.12 -50.97
N ILE A 94 -4.94 -8.31 -49.87
CA ILE A 94 -6.41 -8.25 -49.86
C ILE A 94 -6.93 -6.80 -49.96
N TYR A 95 -6.25 -5.84 -49.31
CA TYR A 95 -6.73 -4.46 -49.16
C TYR A 95 -5.90 -3.41 -49.90
N SER A 96 -4.97 -3.81 -50.76
CA SER A 96 -4.06 -2.93 -51.50
C SER A 96 -4.78 -1.79 -52.24
N ALA A 97 -5.98 -2.06 -52.79
CA ALA A 97 -6.80 -1.07 -53.49
C ALA A 97 -7.20 0.17 -52.65
N TYR A 98 -7.12 0.09 -51.31
CA TYR A 98 -7.44 1.21 -50.41
C TYR A 98 -6.25 2.14 -50.14
N PHE A 99 -5.03 1.76 -50.52
CA PHE A 99 -3.82 2.49 -50.17
C PHE A 99 -3.11 3.06 -51.40
N LYS A 100 -2.73 4.34 -51.31
CA LYS A 100 -2.07 5.10 -52.39
C LYS A 100 -0.55 5.25 -52.17
N ASP A 101 -0.12 5.12 -50.92
CA ASP A 101 1.27 5.30 -50.49
C ASP A 101 1.60 4.20 -49.48
N VAL A 102 2.61 3.40 -49.78
CA VAL A 102 2.93 2.16 -49.06
C VAL A 102 4.43 2.09 -48.83
N ILE A 103 4.81 1.82 -47.59
CA ILE A 103 6.18 1.48 -47.20
C ILE A 103 6.25 -0.01 -46.91
N ASP A 104 7.15 -0.74 -47.56
CA ASP A 104 7.39 -2.15 -47.30
C ASP A 104 8.71 -2.35 -46.54
N LEU A 105 8.63 -2.70 -45.26
CA LEU A 105 9.80 -2.85 -44.41
C LEU A 105 10.64 -4.08 -44.74
N ARG A 106 10.16 -5.01 -45.57
CA ARG A 106 10.98 -6.15 -46.06
C ARG A 106 12.09 -5.68 -47.01
N GLU A 107 11.85 -4.59 -47.73
CA GLU A 107 12.87 -3.95 -48.56
C GLU A 107 13.92 -3.27 -47.70
N LEU A 108 13.48 -2.52 -46.69
CA LEU A 108 14.36 -1.85 -45.76
C LEU A 108 15.18 -2.85 -44.92
N THR A 109 14.56 -3.95 -44.49
CA THR A 109 15.23 -5.04 -43.77
C THR A 109 16.42 -5.60 -44.56
N ARG A 110 16.22 -5.87 -45.86
CA ARG A 110 17.29 -6.35 -46.75
C ARG A 110 18.37 -5.28 -46.96
N LYS A 111 17.98 -4.01 -47.10
CA LYS A 111 18.90 -2.90 -47.36
C LYS A 111 19.79 -2.57 -46.16
N GLU A 112 19.20 -2.48 -44.97
CA GLU A 112 19.87 -2.08 -43.73
C GLU A 112 20.49 -3.27 -42.97
N GLY A 113 20.34 -4.49 -43.50
CA GLY A 113 20.87 -5.71 -42.87
C GLY A 113 20.26 -5.96 -41.49
N TRP A 114 18.96 -5.69 -41.33
CA TRP A 114 18.23 -5.96 -40.11
C TRP A 114 18.01 -7.45 -39.90
N GLY A 115 17.87 -7.87 -38.65
CA GLY A 115 17.83 -9.27 -38.28
C GLY A 115 17.52 -9.48 -36.80
N ASN A 116 17.49 -10.74 -36.38
CA ASN A 116 17.12 -11.15 -35.02
C ASN A 116 18.31 -11.28 -34.05
N THR A 117 19.56 -11.09 -34.50
CA THR A 117 20.73 -11.08 -33.58
C THR A 117 20.76 -9.80 -32.75
N PRO A 118 21.39 -9.77 -31.56
CA PRO A 118 21.49 -8.56 -30.75
C PRO A 118 22.04 -7.34 -31.51
N GLU A 119 23.08 -7.54 -32.32
CA GLU A 119 23.70 -6.47 -33.12
C GLU A 119 22.77 -5.99 -34.25
N ALA A 120 22.09 -6.92 -34.91
CA ALA A 120 21.16 -6.59 -35.99
C ALA A 120 19.91 -5.88 -35.45
N ARG A 121 19.43 -6.26 -34.26
CA ARG A 121 18.33 -5.59 -33.55
C ARG A 121 18.75 -4.18 -33.09
N CYS A 122 19.98 -4.01 -32.61
CA CYS A 122 20.53 -2.70 -32.27
C CYS A 122 20.44 -1.74 -33.47
N ARG A 123 20.84 -2.19 -34.68
CA ARG A 123 20.73 -1.40 -35.93
C ARG A 123 19.30 -0.99 -36.30
N ILE A 124 18.29 -1.82 -36.00
CA ILE A 124 16.88 -1.46 -36.22
C ILE A 124 16.52 -0.21 -35.42
N TYR A 125 16.89 -0.20 -34.13
CA TYR A 125 16.54 0.91 -33.25
C TYR A 125 17.45 2.12 -33.40
N GLU A 126 18.69 1.97 -33.89
CA GLU A 126 19.52 3.09 -34.36
C GLU A 126 18.79 3.82 -35.49
N TRP A 127 18.26 3.08 -36.47
CA TRP A 127 17.45 3.69 -37.54
C TRP A 127 16.20 4.39 -36.99
N VAL A 128 15.52 3.81 -35.98
CA VAL A 128 14.39 4.47 -35.30
C VAL A 128 14.83 5.78 -34.64
N HIS A 129 15.97 5.79 -33.95
CA HIS A 129 16.53 6.99 -33.32
C HIS A 129 16.88 8.06 -34.35
N GLU A 130 17.44 7.70 -35.50
CA GLU A 130 17.83 8.66 -36.53
C GLU A 130 16.64 9.22 -37.33
N ASN A 131 15.64 8.38 -37.63
CA ASN A 131 14.61 8.70 -38.63
C ASN A 131 13.24 9.02 -38.03
N LEU A 132 12.90 8.46 -36.86
CA LEU A 132 11.58 8.60 -36.25
C LEU A 132 11.62 9.49 -35.00
N TRP A 133 12.56 9.24 -34.09
CA TRP A 133 12.67 9.93 -32.80
C TRP A 133 12.74 11.48 -32.89
N PRO A 134 13.39 12.11 -33.90
CA PRO A 134 13.44 13.56 -33.98
C PRO A 134 12.05 14.21 -34.15
N ARG A 135 11.08 13.48 -34.69
CA ARG A 135 9.70 13.92 -34.94
C ARG A 135 8.71 13.41 -33.90
N ALA A 136 9.15 12.55 -32.98
CA ALA A 136 8.29 11.88 -32.00
C ALA A 136 7.98 12.76 -30.79
N GLU A 137 6.88 12.45 -30.12
CA GLU A 137 6.65 12.86 -28.73
C GLU A 137 7.63 12.11 -27.81
N LYS A 138 8.23 12.82 -26.84
CA LYS A 138 9.39 12.32 -26.06
C LYS A 138 9.10 12.20 -24.56
N ARG A 139 7.96 12.71 -24.06
CA ARG A 139 7.58 12.65 -22.63
C ARG A 139 7.31 11.23 -22.14
N ILE A 140 6.99 10.31 -23.05
CA ILE A 140 6.78 8.89 -22.79
C ILE A 140 7.66 8.10 -23.75
N ILE A 141 8.49 7.20 -23.22
CA ILE A 141 9.26 6.25 -24.01
C ILE A 141 8.49 4.92 -24.00
N ALA A 142 8.01 4.53 -25.18
CA ALA A 142 7.20 3.33 -25.36
C ALA A 142 8.09 2.10 -25.54
N VAL A 143 8.37 1.38 -24.45
CA VAL A 143 8.94 0.03 -24.51
C VAL A 143 7.81 -0.97 -24.74
N ILE A 144 7.81 -1.63 -25.90
CA ILE A 144 6.75 -2.55 -26.31
C ILE A 144 7.37 -3.80 -26.94
N ALA A 145 7.06 -4.98 -26.37
CA ALA A 145 7.52 -6.25 -26.92
C ALA A 145 6.81 -6.53 -28.25
N PRO A 146 7.54 -6.73 -29.36
CA PRO A 146 6.94 -7.03 -30.67
C PRO A 146 6.49 -8.50 -30.81
N GLY A 147 6.71 -9.33 -29.79
CA GLY A 147 6.44 -10.77 -29.81
C GLY A 147 7.60 -11.54 -30.43
N ILE A 148 8.51 -12.03 -29.59
CA ILE A 148 9.66 -12.83 -30.02
C ILE A 148 9.29 -14.31 -29.97
N PRO A 149 9.52 -15.11 -31.03
CA PRO A 149 9.29 -16.56 -31.00
C PRO A 149 10.03 -17.23 -29.82
N GLY A 150 9.29 -17.87 -28.91
CA GLY A 150 9.84 -18.51 -27.71
C GLY A 150 10.16 -17.56 -26.54
N GLY A 151 9.94 -16.25 -26.70
CA GLY A 151 10.14 -15.23 -25.67
C GLY A 151 8.83 -14.60 -25.19
N VAL A 152 8.88 -13.30 -24.85
CA VAL A 152 7.71 -12.55 -24.38
C VAL A 152 6.70 -12.38 -25.52
N PRO A 153 5.40 -12.71 -25.31
CA PRO A 153 4.35 -12.45 -26.28
C PRO A 153 4.23 -10.96 -26.64
N ILE A 154 3.65 -10.67 -27.79
CA ILE A 154 3.45 -9.29 -28.24
C ILE A 154 2.52 -8.51 -27.30
N THR A 155 2.93 -7.31 -26.89
CA THR A 155 2.15 -6.44 -26.01
C THR A 155 1.25 -5.48 -26.81
N LEU A 156 0.27 -6.06 -27.53
CA LEU A 156 -0.59 -5.36 -28.51
C LEU A 156 -1.24 -4.05 -28.02
N GLY A 157 -1.78 -4.03 -26.80
CA GLY A 157 -2.64 -2.97 -26.27
C GLY A 157 -1.96 -1.58 -26.20
N LEU A 158 -0.65 -1.55 -26.00
CA LEU A 158 0.10 -0.28 -25.92
C LEU A 158 0.30 0.40 -27.28
N TYR A 159 0.22 -0.34 -28.39
CA TYR A 159 0.44 0.25 -29.71
C TYR A 159 -0.63 1.29 -30.07
N GLU A 160 -1.85 1.15 -29.56
CA GLU A 160 -2.90 2.16 -29.76
C GLU A 160 -2.47 3.50 -29.17
N TYR A 161 -2.01 3.48 -27.92
CA TYR A 161 -1.56 4.67 -27.22
C TYR A 161 -0.30 5.26 -27.86
N ALA A 162 0.63 4.41 -28.31
CA ALA A 162 1.82 4.84 -29.03
C ALA A 162 1.48 5.55 -30.35
N VAL A 163 0.56 4.99 -31.13
CA VAL A 163 0.08 5.60 -32.38
C VAL A 163 -0.65 6.91 -32.07
N ALA A 164 -1.59 6.91 -31.14
CA ALA A 164 -2.38 8.10 -30.81
C ALA A 164 -1.50 9.27 -30.35
N LEU A 165 -0.54 9.03 -29.46
CA LEU A 165 0.34 10.06 -28.90
C LEU A 165 1.57 10.38 -29.75
N ARG A 166 1.74 9.75 -30.92
CA ARG A 166 2.92 9.95 -31.77
C ARG A 166 4.24 9.54 -31.11
N LEU A 167 4.21 8.43 -30.37
CA LEU A 167 5.40 7.81 -29.77
C LEU A 167 6.09 6.89 -30.76
N THR A 168 7.39 6.64 -30.55
CA THR A 168 8.16 5.62 -31.27
C THR A 168 8.39 4.41 -30.38
N PRO A 169 7.77 3.26 -30.66
CA PRO A 169 8.02 2.04 -29.91
C PRO A 169 9.48 1.56 -30.04
N ILE A 170 10.06 1.15 -28.91
CA ILE A 170 11.39 0.53 -28.82
C ILE A 170 11.33 -0.76 -28.00
N TYR A 171 12.32 -1.64 -28.14
CA TYR A 171 12.43 -2.85 -27.32
C TYR A 171 13.90 -3.27 -27.15
N LEU A 172 14.61 -2.51 -26.32
CA LEU A 172 16.06 -2.56 -26.12
C LEU A 172 16.43 -3.16 -24.76
N SER A 173 17.36 -4.12 -24.76
CA SER A 173 17.97 -4.67 -23.54
C SER A 173 18.78 -3.62 -22.78
N ALA A 174 18.65 -3.61 -21.46
CA ALA A 174 19.48 -2.84 -20.54
C ALA A 174 20.79 -3.58 -20.17
N LYS A 175 20.96 -4.84 -20.60
CA LYS A 175 22.16 -5.66 -20.36
C LYS A 175 23.09 -5.73 -21.57
N ASP A 176 22.54 -5.87 -22.78
CA ASP A 176 23.33 -5.91 -24.00
C ASP A 176 24.05 -4.56 -24.23
N PRO A 177 25.39 -4.52 -24.38
CA PRO A 177 26.13 -3.26 -24.45
C PRO A 177 25.67 -2.30 -25.56
N CYS A 178 25.36 -2.82 -26.76
CA CYS A 178 24.93 -1.98 -27.89
C CYS A 178 23.55 -1.38 -27.60
N GLN A 179 22.59 -2.24 -27.27
CA GLN A 179 21.21 -1.83 -27.01
C GLN A 179 21.10 -0.93 -25.77
N ARG A 180 21.87 -1.22 -24.72
CA ARG A 180 21.93 -0.41 -23.50
C ARG A 180 22.41 1.00 -23.81
N SER A 181 23.49 1.14 -24.58
CA SER A 181 24.01 2.46 -24.94
C SER A 181 22.97 3.27 -25.71
N LEU A 182 22.22 2.63 -26.61
CA LEU A 182 21.14 3.27 -27.34
C LEU A 182 19.95 3.62 -26.43
N LEU A 183 19.56 2.75 -25.50
CA LEU A 183 18.51 3.02 -24.51
C LEU A 183 18.89 4.23 -23.64
N GLU A 184 20.14 4.33 -23.20
CA GLU A 184 20.65 5.49 -22.46
C GLU A 184 20.54 6.79 -23.28
N LYS A 185 20.74 6.75 -24.61
CA LYS A 185 20.49 7.92 -25.48
C LYS A 185 19.03 8.34 -25.48
N PHE A 186 18.09 7.40 -25.66
CA PHE A 186 16.66 7.70 -25.59
C PHE A 186 16.26 8.29 -24.23
N LEU A 187 16.76 7.72 -23.13
CA LEU A 187 16.48 8.17 -21.76
C LEU A 187 17.03 9.57 -21.47
N ALA A 188 18.24 9.87 -21.98
CA ALA A 188 18.91 11.16 -21.81
C ALA A 188 18.24 12.29 -22.61
N GLU A 189 17.79 12.00 -23.83
CA GLU A 189 17.16 12.98 -24.71
C GLU A 189 15.68 13.23 -24.36
N ALA A 190 15.03 12.29 -23.68
CA ALA A 190 13.67 12.45 -23.20
C ALA A 190 13.58 13.38 -21.96
N PRO A 191 12.53 14.20 -21.83
CA PRO A 191 12.33 15.07 -20.67
C PRO A 191 12.39 14.34 -19.33
N SER A 192 12.87 15.03 -18.30
CA SER A 192 12.84 14.58 -16.91
C SER A 192 12.02 15.57 -16.06
N PRO A 193 11.09 15.10 -15.21
CA PRO A 193 10.70 13.70 -15.01
C PRO A 193 9.85 13.15 -16.18
N GLY A 194 10.06 11.88 -16.55
CA GLY A 194 9.37 11.22 -17.67
C GLY A 194 8.88 9.80 -17.35
N VAL A 195 8.32 9.11 -18.35
CA VAL A 195 7.75 7.75 -18.19
C VAL A 195 8.39 6.79 -19.19
N LEU A 196 8.75 5.60 -18.71
CA LEU A 196 9.08 4.43 -19.52
C LEU A 196 7.95 3.41 -19.36
N THR A 197 7.41 2.86 -20.45
CA THR A 197 6.21 2.00 -20.33
C THR A 197 6.51 0.61 -19.79
N ALA A 198 7.67 0.03 -20.03
CA ALA A 198 8.01 -1.35 -19.65
C ALA A 198 9.53 -1.60 -19.68
N TRP A 199 9.93 -2.87 -19.74
CA TRP A 199 11.31 -3.33 -19.87
C TRP A 199 11.45 -4.40 -20.96
N PHE A 200 12.69 -4.74 -21.30
CA PHE A 200 13.03 -5.81 -22.22
C PHE A 200 13.03 -7.16 -21.50
N GLU A 201 12.29 -8.14 -22.03
CA GLU A 201 12.17 -9.51 -21.52
C GLU A 201 12.04 -9.58 -19.99
N PHE A 202 13.00 -10.19 -19.30
CA PHE A 202 13.02 -10.36 -17.85
C PHE A 202 14.01 -9.41 -17.16
N GLU A 203 14.30 -8.26 -17.77
CA GLU A 203 15.28 -7.27 -17.28
C GLU A 203 14.63 -6.13 -16.48
N GLU A 204 13.68 -6.45 -15.61
CA GLU A 204 12.99 -5.49 -14.75
C GLU A 204 13.97 -4.66 -13.93
N GLY A 205 14.80 -5.33 -13.12
CA GLY A 205 15.69 -4.68 -12.16
C GLY A 205 16.66 -3.71 -12.82
N GLU A 206 17.32 -4.15 -13.90
CA GLU A 206 18.30 -3.34 -14.62
C GLU A 206 17.65 -2.17 -15.36
N THR A 207 16.46 -2.37 -15.94
CA THR A 207 15.73 -1.32 -16.65
C THR A 207 15.20 -0.26 -15.70
N VAL A 208 14.60 -0.64 -14.57
CA VAL A 208 14.03 0.31 -13.60
C VAL A 208 15.13 1.13 -12.93
N SER A 209 16.26 0.50 -12.58
CA SER A 209 17.42 1.21 -12.03
C SER A 209 17.98 2.21 -13.05
N LEU A 210 18.05 1.82 -14.33
CA LEU A 210 18.51 2.72 -15.40
C LEU A 210 17.52 3.86 -15.64
N ALA A 211 16.22 3.58 -15.73
CA ALA A 211 15.17 4.58 -15.88
C ALA A 211 15.21 5.62 -14.75
N THR A 212 15.35 5.15 -13.51
CA THR A 212 15.45 5.99 -12.31
C THR A 212 16.66 6.93 -12.39
N LYS A 213 17.82 6.45 -12.82
CA LYS A 213 19.03 7.28 -13.02
C LYS A 213 18.79 8.47 -13.97
N TYR A 214 17.89 8.33 -14.94
CA TYR A 214 17.52 9.39 -15.89
C TYR A 214 16.21 10.11 -15.52
N GLY A 215 15.73 9.96 -14.28
CA GLY A 215 14.52 10.59 -13.77
C GLY A 215 13.22 10.12 -14.43
N LYS A 216 13.19 8.86 -14.85
CA LYS A 216 12.01 8.23 -15.42
C LYS A 216 11.40 7.25 -14.41
N ILE A 217 10.08 7.19 -14.37
CA ILE A 217 9.35 6.10 -13.70
C ILE A 217 9.06 5.00 -14.71
N VAL A 218 8.91 3.76 -14.25
CA VAL A 218 8.41 2.67 -15.08
C VAL A 218 6.93 2.44 -14.76
N ALA A 219 6.08 2.53 -15.77
CA ALA A 219 4.62 2.39 -15.64
C ALA A 219 4.14 0.92 -15.63
N VAL A 220 5.02 0.01 -16.03
CA VAL A 220 4.80 -1.45 -16.10
C VAL A 220 3.54 -1.79 -16.90
N MET A 221 3.52 -1.45 -18.18
CA MET A 221 2.38 -1.70 -19.07
C MET A 221 2.72 -2.68 -20.20
N GLY A 222 3.91 -3.31 -20.17
CA GLY A 222 4.42 -4.06 -21.32
C GLY A 222 5.14 -5.38 -21.05
N SER A 223 5.25 -5.82 -19.79
CA SER A 223 6.11 -6.93 -19.36
C SER A 223 5.39 -8.27 -19.12
N GLU A 224 4.06 -8.29 -19.17
CA GLU A 224 3.26 -9.51 -19.03
C GLU A 224 2.49 -9.80 -20.34
N PRO A 225 2.13 -11.06 -20.63
CA PRO A 225 1.28 -11.44 -21.78
C PRO A 225 -0.10 -10.77 -21.80
N ILE A 226 -0.45 -10.07 -20.71
CA ILE A 226 -1.76 -9.51 -20.44
C ILE A 226 -1.64 -7.98 -20.54
N LEU A 227 -2.25 -7.45 -21.60
CA LEU A 227 -2.32 -6.03 -21.95
C LEU A 227 -2.76 -5.15 -20.79
N PRO A 228 -2.58 -3.82 -20.91
CA PRO A 228 -3.80 -3.05 -21.07
C PRO A 228 -3.86 -2.36 -22.44
N GLY A 229 -5.06 -2.36 -23.05
CA GLY A 229 -5.37 -1.62 -24.27
C GLY A 229 -6.30 -0.44 -23.99
N ASN A 230 -6.73 0.25 -25.05
CA ASN A 230 -7.74 1.32 -24.99
C ASN A 230 -7.36 2.51 -24.09
N LEU A 231 -6.07 2.75 -23.87
CA LEU A 231 -5.59 3.73 -22.89
C LEU A 231 -6.00 5.17 -23.24
N VAL A 232 -6.13 5.51 -24.53
CA VAL A 232 -6.62 6.85 -24.90
C VAL A 232 -8.03 7.07 -24.38
N ILE A 233 -8.92 6.07 -24.55
CA ILE A 233 -10.29 6.13 -24.03
C ILE A 233 -10.25 6.27 -22.51
N HIS A 234 -9.53 5.40 -21.81
CA HIS A 234 -9.41 5.45 -20.35
C HIS A 234 -8.96 6.84 -19.86
N SER A 235 -7.94 7.43 -20.49
CA SER A 235 -7.39 8.74 -20.11
C SER A 235 -8.26 9.94 -20.49
N SER A 236 -9.17 9.77 -21.45
CA SER A 236 -10.05 10.83 -21.95
C SER A 236 -11.35 10.97 -21.15
N MET A 237 -11.65 10.02 -20.27
CA MET A 237 -12.92 9.98 -19.56
C MET A 237 -13.07 11.22 -18.65
N PRO A 238 -14.16 12.01 -18.80
CA PRO A 238 -14.37 13.22 -18.02
C PRO A 238 -14.91 12.90 -16.61
N VAL A 239 -14.23 12.02 -15.89
CA VAL A 239 -14.65 11.51 -14.58
C VAL A 239 -13.74 12.06 -13.51
N GLN A 240 -14.33 12.67 -12.48
CA GLN A 240 -13.57 13.16 -11.33
C GLN A 240 -13.14 11.99 -10.44
N PRO A 241 -11.85 11.88 -10.08
CA PRO A 241 -11.36 10.86 -9.16
C PRO A 241 -11.93 11.03 -7.76
N LEU A 242 -12.34 9.92 -7.14
CA LEU A 242 -12.76 9.88 -5.75
C LEU A 242 -11.55 9.88 -4.82
N LYS A 243 -11.65 10.60 -3.71
CA LYS A 243 -10.60 10.58 -2.69
C LYS A 243 -10.75 9.37 -1.77
N TYR A 244 -9.70 8.58 -1.65
CA TYR A 244 -9.58 7.48 -0.71
C TYR A 244 -9.60 7.99 0.73
N THR A 245 -10.32 7.27 1.58
CA THR A 245 -10.29 7.43 3.03
C THR A 245 -9.99 6.06 3.65
N PRO A 246 -8.90 5.92 4.42
CA PRO A 246 -8.49 4.64 4.97
C PRO A 246 -9.45 4.15 6.06
N PRO A 247 -9.67 2.82 6.15
CA PRO A 247 -10.41 2.24 7.25
C PRO A 247 -9.53 2.21 8.52
N ILE A 248 -9.63 3.26 9.34
CA ILE A 248 -8.89 3.38 10.60
C ILE A 248 -9.81 2.99 11.77
N ARG A 249 -9.46 1.92 12.49
CA ARG A 249 -10.12 1.53 13.73
C ARG A 249 -9.27 1.93 14.92
N LEU A 250 -9.68 3.00 15.60
CA LEU A 250 -8.94 3.53 16.75
C LEU A 250 -8.63 2.47 17.82
N TRP A 251 -9.59 1.59 18.12
CA TRP A 251 -9.41 0.55 19.14
C TRP A 251 -8.29 -0.47 18.81
N LYS A 252 -8.01 -0.70 17.51
CA LYS A 252 -6.89 -1.54 17.06
C LYS A 252 -5.56 -0.85 17.34
N ILE A 253 -5.47 0.45 17.07
CA ILE A 253 -4.28 1.26 17.37
C ILE A 253 -4.05 1.32 18.88
N LEU A 254 -5.09 1.58 19.67
CA LEU A 254 -5.00 1.62 21.13
C LEU A 254 -4.55 0.27 21.72
N LYS A 255 -4.99 -0.86 21.13
CA LYS A 255 -4.55 -2.19 21.53
C LYS A 255 -3.04 -2.36 21.40
N THR A 256 -2.39 -1.68 20.44
CA THR A 256 -0.93 -1.70 20.28
C THR A 256 -0.13 -1.10 21.43
N ALA A 257 -0.80 -0.57 22.46
CA ALA A 257 -0.17 -0.19 23.71
C ALA A 257 0.14 -1.41 24.61
N GLU A 258 -0.56 -2.54 24.43
CA GLU A 258 -0.34 -3.80 25.15
C GLU A 258 0.84 -4.61 24.58
N PRO A 259 1.56 -5.39 25.40
CA PRO A 259 2.49 -6.41 24.92
C PRO A 259 1.82 -7.39 23.96
N GLY A 260 2.39 -7.59 22.77
CA GLY A 260 1.81 -8.46 21.75
C GLY A 260 2.61 -8.56 20.46
N ILE A 261 2.10 -9.37 19.52
CA ILE A 261 2.56 -9.47 18.13
C ILE A 261 1.53 -8.76 17.26
N TYR A 262 1.98 -7.74 16.54
CA TYR A 262 1.19 -6.92 15.64
C TYR A 262 1.71 -7.11 14.21
N VAL A 263 0.82 -7.41 13.27
CA VAL A 263 1.17 -7.67 11.88
C VAL A 263 0.37 -6.75 10.97
N THR A 264 0.99 -6.29 9.90
CA THR A 264 0.27 -5.81 8.71
C THR A 264 0.60 -6.71 7.52
N VAL A 265 -0.40 -6.95 6.69
CA VAL A 265 -0.30 -7.80 5.49
C VAL A 265 -0.74 -6.98 4.29
N PHE A 266 0.04 -6.98 3.20
CA PHE A 266 -0.34 -6.28 1.98
C PHE A 266 0.08 -7.04 0.72
N LEU A 267 -0.74 -6.94 -0.33
CA LEU A 267 -0.49 -7.49 -1.66
C LEU A 267 0.39 -6.54 -2.47
N THR A 268 1.43 -7.07 -3.14
CA THR A 268 2.40 -6.33 -3.97
C THR A 268 1.91 -6.09 -5.40
N ASP A 269 2.79 -5.51 -6.23
CA ASP A 269 2.64 -5.31 -7.68
C ASP A 269 1.67 -4.21 -8.11
N GLY A 270 1.14 -3.42 -7.18
CA GLY A 270 0.27 -2.29 -7.50
C GLY A 270 0.96 -1.05 -8.06
N ASP A 271 2.27 -1.05 -8.29
CA ASP A 271 2.90 -0.03 -9.16
C ASP A 271 2.60 -0.30 -10.64
N ASN A 272 2.22 -1.54 -10.95
CA ASN A 272 1.98 -2.01 -12.30
C ASN A 272 0.59 -1.61 -12.80
N LEU A 273 0.55 -0.65 -13.72
CA LEU A 273 -0.71 -0.17 -14.30
C LEU A 273 -1.40 -1.26 -15.14
N GLY A 274 -0.64 -2.18 -15.74
CA GLY A 274 -1.21 -3.35 -16.41
C GLY A 274 -1.91 -4.30 -15.44
N TYR A 275 -1.33 -4.53 -14.26
CA TYR A 275 -1.94 -5.28 -13.18
C TYR A 275 -3.25 -4.63 -12.73
N ASP A 276 -3.23 -3.32 -12.43
CA ASP A 276 -4.42 -2.58 -11.98
C ASP A 276 -5.55 -2.60 -13.03
N LEU A 277 -5.21 -2.57 -14.32
CA LEU A 277 -6.19 -2.60 -15.43
C LEU A 277 -6.65 -4.02 -15.79
N THR A 278 -6.06 -5.07 -15.23
CA THR A 278 -6.44 -6.46 -15.58
C THR A 278 -6.60 -7.35 -14.36
N LEU A 279 -5.55 -8.08 -13.99
CA LEU A 279 -5.55 -9.11 -12.96
C LEU A 279 -5.92 -8.56 -11.58
N GLY A 280 -5.49 -7.33 -11.29
CA GLY A 280 -5.72 -6.63 -10.04
C GLY A 280 -7.20 -6.54 -9.71
N TRP A 281 -8.04 -6.06 -10.62
CA TRP A 281 -9.49 -5.94 -10.45
C TRP A 281 -10.19 -7.32 -10.40
N GLY A 282 -9.62 -8.29 -11.12
CA GLY A 282 -10.18 -9.61 -11.27
C GLY A 282 -10.11 -10.46 -10.00
N ARG A 283 -9.33 -11.54 -10.05
CA ARG A 283 -9.38 -12.58 -9.01
C ARG A 283 -8.79 -12.10 -7.68
N TYR A 284 -7.79 -11.22 -7.70
CA TYR A 284 -7.18 -10.71 -6.47
C TYR A 284 -8.13 -9.80 -5.71
N TRP A 285 -8.65 -8.74 -6.35
CA TRP A 285 -9.57 -7.81 -5.70
C TRP A 285 -10.83 -8.51 -5.17
N GLN A 286 -11.41 -9.45 -5.94
CA GLN A 286 -12.54 -10.22 -5.47
C GLN A 286 -12.19 -11.08 -4.25
N SER A 287 -11.02 -11.72 -4.22
CA SER A 287 -10.59 -12.56 -3.10
C SER A 287 -10.32 -11.70 -1.86
N VAL A 288 -9.57 -10.62 -2.02
CA VAL A 288 -9.25 -9.64 -0.96
C VAL A 288 -10.51 -9.06 -0.33
N ASN A 289 -11.50 -8.67 -1.13
CA ASN A 289 -12.77 -8.15 -0.61
C ASN A 289 -13.60 -9.21 0.14
N LYS A 290 -13.55 -10.47 -0.28
CA LYS A 290 -14.25 -11.58 0.38
C LYS A 290 -13.62 -12.01 1.70
N LEU A 291 -12.32 -11.76 1.90
CA LEU A 291 -11.61 -12.16 3.13
C LEU A 291 -12.23 -11.54 4.38
N ALA A 292 -12.78 -10.31 4.29
CA ALA A 292 -13.25 -9.55 5.44
C ALA A 292 -12.21 -9.45 6.57
N ARG A 293 -10.92 -9.36 6.21
CA ARG A 293 -9.78 -9.19 7.12
C ARG A 293 -9.01 -7.90 6.80
N PRO A 294 -8.25 -7.33 7.75
CA PRO A 294 -7.40 -6.17 7.51
C PRO A 294 -6.28 -6.54 6.53
N ILE A 295 -6.28 -5.90 5.37
CA ILE A 295 -5.31 -6.21 4.30
C ILE A 295 -5.07 -4.97 3.44
N GLY A 296 -3.80 -4.77 3.09
CA GLY A 296 -3.36 -3.79 2.12
C GLY A 296 -3.44 -4.30 0.70
N PHE A 297 -3.86 -3.45 -0.22
CA PHE A 297 -3.80 -3.66 -1.67
C PHE A 297 -2.99 -2.51 -2.26
N THR A 298 -1.79 -2.80 -2.77
CA THR A 298 -1.03 -1.78 -3.48
C THR A 298 -1.75 -1.42 -4.79
N ILE A 299 -1.70 -0.15 -5.17
CA ILE A 299 -2.35 0.40 -6.37
C ILE A 299 -1.60 1.63 -6.87
N ASN A 300 -1.64 1.91 -8.17
CA ASN A 300 -0.90 3.04 -8.74
C ASN A 300 -1.76 4.31 -8.72
N PRO A 301 -1.37 5.37 -7.98
CA PRO A 301 -2.16 6.60 -7.90
C PRO A 301 -2.29 7.35 -9.24
N ILE A 302 -1.46 7.04 -10.23
CA ILE A 302 -1.56 7.59 -11.58
C ILE A 302 -2.89 7.22 -12.26
N LEU A 303 -3.55 6.12 -11.85
CA LEU A 303 -4.87 5.75 -12.35
C LEU A 303 -5.90 6.86 -12.22
N ALA A 304 -5.79 7.72 -11.20
CA ALA A 304 -6.70 8.85 -11.04
C ALA A 304 -6.68 9.81 -12.25
N GLU A 305 -5.58 9.86 -13.01
CA GLU A 305 -5.49 10.66 -14.23
C GLU A 305 -5.56 9.79 -15.48
N LEU A 306 -4.87 8.64 -15.49
CA LEU A 306 -4.80 7.77 -16.67
C LEU A 306 -6.08 6.97 -16.91
N ALA A 307 -6.80 6.59 -15.85
CA ALA A 307 -8.00 5.75 -15.92
C ALA A 307 -8.95 6.03 -14.75
N PRO A 308 -9.53 7.25 -14.64
CA PRO A 308 -10.31 7.67 -13.47
C PRO A 308 -11.54 6.79 -13.18
N VAL A 309 -12.12 6.15 -14.20
CA VAL A 309 -13.19 5.15 -14.03
C VAL A 309 -12.69 3.93 -13.25
N VAL A 310 -11.49 3.45 -13.57
CA VAL A 310 -10.84 2.29 -12.93
C VAL A 310 -10.50 2.64 -11.48
N TRP A 311 -9.86 3.79 -11.25
CA TRP A 311 -9.62 4.29 -9.90
C TRP A 311 -10.91 4.35 -9.06
N ASN A 312 -11.96 4.96 -9.61
CA ASN A 312 -13.25 5.09 -8.92
C ASN A 312 -13.91 3.74 -8.64
N TYR A 313 -13.73 2.76 -9.51
CA TYR A 313 -14.21 1.40 -9.28
C TYR A 313 -13.58 0.80 -8.01
N TYR A 314 -12.25 0.87 -7.86
CA TYR A 314 -11.56 0.38 -6.66
C TYR A 314 -12.06 1.10 -5.39
N ILE A 315 -12.19 2.43 -5.44
CA ILE A 315 -12.68 3.19 -4.28
C ILE A 315 -14.12 2.80 -3.88
N LYS A 316 -15.00 2.61 -4.86
CA LYS A 316 -16.42 2.28 -4.61
C LYS A 316 -16.62 0.84 -4.14
N THR A 317 -15.78 -0.09 -4.60
CA THR A 317 -15.99 -1.52 -4.38
C THR A 317 -15.11 -2.12 -3.28
N LYS A 318 -14.16 -1.36 -2.73
CA LYS A 318 -13.29 -1.84 -1.66
C LYS A 318 -14.10 -2.28 -0.43
N GLY A 319 -13.67 -3.37 0.18
CA GLY A 319 -14.20 -3.84 1.45
C GLY A 319 -13.91 -2.87 2.60
N PRO A 320 -14.65 -2.98 3.71
CA PRO A 320 -14.50 -2.08 4.85
C PRO A 320 -13.16 -2.23 5.59
N LEU A 321 -12.43 -3.32 5.37
CA LEU A 321 -11.11 -3.59 5.98
C LEU A 321 -9.98 -3.64 4.94
N VAL A 322 -10.28 -3.30 3.68
CA VAL A 322 -9.29 -3.20 2.62
C VAL A 322 -8.74 -1.78 2.60
N SER A 323 -7.42 -1.70 2.71
CA SER A 323 -6.64 -0.48 2.62
C SER A 323 -5.91 -0.37 1.30
N LEU A 324 -5.74 0.84 0.79
CA LEU A 324 -5.00 1.13 -0.44
C LEU A 324 -3.67 1.81 -0.13
N LEU A 325 -2.59 1.32 -0.74
CA LEU A 325 -1.26 1.92 -0.64
C LEU A 325 -0.71 2.20 -2.04
N GLY A 326 0.18 3.18 -2.15
CA GLY A 326 0.99 3.32 -3.36
C GLY A 326 1.85 2.07 -3.58
N GLY A 327 1.89 1.56 -4.81
CA GLY A 327 2.85 0.54 -5.23
C GLY A 327 4.31 1.00 -5.16
N ALA A 328 5.27 0.17 -5.54
CA ALA A 328 6.70 0.45 -5.42
C ALA A 328 7.08 1.85 -5.97
N GLY A 329 7.54 2.75 -5.09
CA GLY A 329 7.91 4.14 -5.42
C GLY A 329 6.79 5.17 -5.15
N GLY A 330 5.54 4.75 -5.12
CA GLY A 330 4.39 5.55 -4.70
C GLY A 330 3.61 6.26 -5.80
N ALA A 331 4.19 6.49 -6.97
CA ALA A 331 3.47 6.95 -8.15
C ALA A 331 4.11 6.37 -9.42
N GLY A 332 4.09 5.05 -9.54
CA GLY A 332 4.81 4.26 -10.54
C GLY A 332 6.19 3.81 -10.07
N TYR A 333 6.70 2.77 -10.74
CA TYR A 333 7.88 2.04 -10.29
C TYR A 333 9.15 2.89 -10.41
N PHE A 334 9.74 3.19 -9.25
CA PHE A 334 10.92 4.02 -9.11
C PHE A 334 11.78 3.45 -7.98
N LYS A 335 13.11 3.32 -8.21
CA LYS A 335 14.06 2.75 -7.25
C LYS A 335 15.00 3.83 -6.71
N PRO A 336 14.67 4.50 -5.59
CA PRO A 336 15.33 5.74 -5.18
C PRO A 336 16.85 5.64 -5.00
N LEU A 337 17.38 4.47 -4.64
CA LEU A 337 18.83 4.25 -4.48
C LEU A 337 19.65 4.55 -5.75
N TYR A 338 19.02 4.50 -6.93
CA TYR A 338 19.68 4.75 -8.22
C TYR A 338 19.50 6.18 -8.74
N GLY A 339 18.71 7.01 -8.07
CA GLY A 339 18.51 8.41 -8.41
C GLY A 339 19.42 9.30 -7.57
N ASP A 340 19.91 10.40 -8.16
CA ASP A 340 20.51 11.47 -7.36
C ASP A 340 19.44 12.25 -6.58
N VAL A 341 19.85 13.09 -5.62
CA VAL A 341 18.93 13.85 -4.76
C VAL A 341 17.92 14.66 -5.58
N ASN A 342 18.40 15.39 -6.59
CA ASN A 342 17.55 16.23 -7.44
C ASN A 342 16.51 15.40 -8.22
N THR A 343 16.90 14.24 -8.73
CA THR A 343 16.02 13.31 -9.44
C THR A 343 14.92 12.80 -8.52
N ILE A 344 15.28 12.37 -7.31
CA ILE A 344 14.33 11.91 -6.30
C ILE A 344 13.37 13.05 -5.92
N GLU A 345 13.87 14.27 -5.69
CA GLU A 345 13.01 15.41 -5.35
C GLU A 345 11.99 15.74 -6.44
N GLN A 346 12.41 15.78 -7.70
CA GLN A 346 11.53 16.07 -8.83
C GLN A 346 10.45 15.00 -8.98
N TYR A 347 10.83 13.72 -8.83
CA TYR A 347 9.88 12.61 -8.80
C TYR A 347 8.86 12.78 -7.67
N LEU A 348 9.32 13.01 -6.43
CA LEU A 348 8.44 13.11 -5.28
C LEU A 348 7.46 14.28 -5.38
N ARG A 349 7.89 15.44 -5.92
CA ARG A 349 6.99 16.57 -6.18
C ARG A 349 5.89 16.21 -7.18
N ARG A 350 6.21 15.41 -8.20
CA ARG A 350 5.20 14.88 -9.15
C ARG A 350 4.28 13.88 -8.46
N ALA A 351 4.82 12.97 -7.64
CA ALA A 351 4.03 11.99 -6.87
C ALA A 351 3.03 12.68 -5.93
N THR A 352 3.43 13.78 -5.27
CA THR A 352 2.56 14.56 -4.37
C THR A 352 1.27 15.02 -5.05
N ARG A 353 1.29 15.36 -6.35
CA ARG A 353 0.08 15.72 -7.11
C ARG A 353 -0.93 14.56 -7.09
N TYR A 354 -0.49 13.36 -7.44
CA TYR A 354 -1.37 12.18 -7.49
C TYR A 354 -1.85 11.78 -6.10
N TRP A 355 -1.02 11.91 -5.07
CA TRP A 355 -1.41 11.63 -3.69
C TRP A 355 -2.45 12.62 -3.15
N ASN A 356 -2.36 13.90 -3.53
CA ASN A 356 -3.36 14.89 -3.14
C ASN A 356 -4.73 14.62 -3.76
N ILE A 357 -4.75 14.18 -5.02
CA ILE A 357 -5.96 13.78 -5.76
C ILE A 357 -6.55 12.52 -5.14
N THR A 358 -5.72 11.49 -4.96
CA THR A 358 -6.17 10.15 -4.55
C THR A 358 -6.42 10.00 -3.07
N GLY A 359 -5.71 10.73 -2.20
CA GLY A 359 -5.77 10.53 -0.75
C GLY A 359 -4.98 9.32 -0.24
N ILE A 360 -4.08 8.73 -1.04
CA ILE A 360 -3.15 7.70 -0.57
C ILE A 360 -2.23 8.29 0.51
N LEU A 361 -1.95 7.50 1.55
CA LEU A 361 -1.21 7.95 2.73
C LEU A 361 0.04 7.13 3.02
N ALA A 362 0.23 5.97 2.39
CA ALA A 362 1.40 5.13 2.58
C ALA A 362 1.78 4.45 1.27
N THR A 363 3.03 4.00 1.17
CA THR A 363 3.55 3.39 -0.06
C THR A 363 4.59 2.34 0.18
N GLN A 364 4.66 1.38 -0.74
CA GLN A 364 5.80 0.50 -0.88
C GLN A 364 6.98 1.23 -1.55
N ILE A 365 8.20 0.88 -1.19
CA ILE A 365 9.45 1.29 -1.86
C ILE A 365 10.33 0.06 -2.02
N ILE A 366 11.04 -0.03 -3.14
CA ILE A 366 12.07 -1.03 -3.41
C ILE A 366 13.37 -0.28 -3.64
N ASP A 367 14.46 -0.76 -3.04
CA ASP A 367 15.78 -0.13 -3.10
C ASP A 367 15.71 1.35 -2.72
N GLY A 368 15.13 1.66 -1.55
CA GLY A 368 15.00 3.02 -1.03
C GLY A 368 16.21 3.45 -0.21
N GLY A 369 16.53 2.70 0.84
CA GLY A 369 17.53 3.11 1.84
C GLY A 369 17.14 4.37 2.65
N LEU A 370 17.75 4.56 3.82
CA LEU A 370 17.32 5.59 4.78
C LEU A 370 17.42 7.03 4.25
N ASN A 371 18.39 7.32 3.37
CA ASN A 371 18.56 8.67 2.81
C ASN A 371 17.40 9.07 1.91
N SER A 372 16.92 8.17 1.04
CA SER A 372 15.75 8.47 0.21
C SER A 372 14.50 8.56 1.08
N HIS A 373 14.36 7.71 2.11
CA HIS A 373 13.22 7.77 3.03
C HIS A 373 13.08 9.14 3.70
N ARG A 374 14.19 9.84 3.99
CA ARG A 374 14.16 11.23 4.47
C ARG A 374 13.57 12.20 3.45
N LEU A 375 13.89 12.03 2.17
CA LEU A 375 13.32 12.84 1.09
C LEU A 375 11.81 12.57 0.93
N TYR A 376 11.40 11.28 1.00
CA TYR A 376 9.98 10.91 1.04
C TYR A 376 9.26 11.57 2.22
N ALA A 377 9.83 11.49 3.42
CA ALA A 377 9.26 12.13 4.61
C ALA A 377 9.13 13.65 4.47
N ALA A 378 10.11 14.32 3.85
CA ALA A 378 10.12 15.77 3.70
C ALA A 378 9.14 16.27 2.63
N ILE A 379 9.08 15.58 1.48
CA ILE A 379 8.38 16.05 0.27
C ILE A 379 7.01 15.40 0.12
N LEU A 380 6.95 14.07 0.12
CA LEU A 380 5.69 13.32 -0.08
C LEU A 380 4.87 13.23 1.21
N ARG A 381 5.55 13.16 2.36
CA ARG A 381 4.97 13.10 3.71
C ARG A 381 3.97 11.95 3.92
N PRO A 382 4.32 10.70 3.58
CA PRO A 382 3.44 9.58 3.88
C PRO A 382 3.39 9.31 5.39
N LEU A 383 2.36 8.58 5.84
CA LEU A 383 2.29 8.00 7.19
C LEU A 383 3.43 7.03 7.45
N ALA A 384 3.82 6.26 6.43
CA ALA A 384 4.95 5.35 6.45
C ALA A 384 5.41 4.98 5.02
N VAL A 385 6.63 4.47 4.93
CA VAL A 385 7.12 3.76 3.75
C VAL A 385 7.31 2.29 4.10
N PHE A 386 6.88 1.40 3.22
CA PHE A 386 7.05 -0.06 3.32
C PHE A 386 8.20 -0.49 2.40
N GLU A 387 9.37 -0.71 2.97
CA GLU A 387 10.60 -1.06 2.26
C GLU A 387 10.68 -2.56 1.99
N GLY A 388 10.95 -2.89 0.72
CA GLY A 388 11.27 -4.23 0.27
C GLY A 388 10.12 -4.94 -0.44
N TYR A 389 10.48 -5.87 -1.32
CA TYR A 389 9.56 -6.80 -1.97
C TYR A 389 9.56 -8.15 -1.25
N PHE A 390 10.76 -8.65 -0.94
CA PHE A 390 11.07 -9.84 -0.15
C PHE A 390 11.62 -9.47 1.22
N PRO A 391 11.73 -10.44 2.16
CA PRO A 391 12.34 -10.19 3.44
C PRO A 391 13.76 -9.67 3.23
N THR A 392 14.07 -8.52 3.81
CA THR A 392 15.46 -8.14 3.95
C THR A 392 16.14 -9.16 4.87
N SER A 393 17.40 -9.52 4.63
CA SER A 393 18.21 -10.28 5.60
C SER A 393 18.32 -9.58 6.96
N ALA A 394 17.86 -8.32 7.05
CA ALA A 394 17.68 -7.57 8.27
C ALA A 394 16.53 -8.16 9.11
N THR A 395 16.89 -8.54 10.32
CA THR A 395 16.01 -8.98 11.40
C THR A 395 15.26 -7.84 12.10
N PHE A 396 15.13 -6.68 11.44
CA PHE A 396 14.42 -5.51 11.96
C PHE A 396 13.16 -5.26 11.16
N THR A 397 12.13 -4.80 11.85
CA THR A 397 10.80 -4.65 11.27
C THR A 397 10.48 -3.21 10.89
N TYR A 398 11.16 -2.24 11.50
CA TYR A 398 11.06 -0.82 11.18
C TYR A 398 12.30 -0.02 11.66
N ALA A 399 12.50 1.17 11.10
CA ALA A 399 13.48 2.16 11.53
C ALA A 399 12.94 3.59 11.37
N TYR A 400 13.65 4.56 11.95
CA TYR A 400 13.30 5.97 11.84
C TYR A 400 14.48 6.78 11.33
N SER A 401 14.27 7.43 10.17
CA SER A 401 15.13 8.51 9.68
C SER A 401 14.52 9.89 9.93
N SER A 402 13.23 9.92 10.31
CA SER A 402 12.41 11.06 10.73
C SER A 402 11.26 10.53 11.60
N THR A 403 10.25 11.34 11.93
CA THR A 403 9.03 10.87 12.61
C THR A 403 8.21 9.89 11.78
N MET A 404 8.40 9.86 10.47
CA MET A 404 7.79 8.86 9.59
C MET A 404 8.55 7.52 9.73
N PRO A 405 7.89 6.42 10.12
CA PRO A 405 8.51 5.09 10.16
C PRO A 405 8.82 4.56 8.75
N SER A 406 10.01 4.00 8.61
CA SER A 406 10.39 3.10 7.52
C SER A 406 10.14 1.67 7.98
N ILE A 407 9.15 0.99 7.43
CA ILE A 407 8.72 -0.36 7.81
C ILE A 407 9.30 -1.35 6.81
N TYR A 408 10.00 -2.38 7.28
CA TYR A 408 10.65 -3.36 6.40
C TYR A 408 9.80 -4.61 6.29
N VAL A 409 9.64 -5.13 5.07
CA VAL A 409 9.04 -6.44 4.85
C VAL A 409 9.90 -7.48 5.54
N THR A 410 9.27 -8.23 6.45
CA THR A 410 9.95 -9.23 7.28
C THR A 410 9.71 -10.66 6.84
N GLN A 411 8.58 -10.91 6.17
CA GLN A 411 8.21 -12.20 5.62
C GLN A 411 7.45 -11.98 4.31
N SER A 412 7.53 -12.96 3.41
CA SER A 412 6.74 -12.99 2.18
C SER A 412 5.93 -14.26 2.12
N TYR A 413 4.66 -14.13 1.77
CA TYR A 413 3.75 -15.24 1.57
C TYR A 413 3.60 -15.50 0.07
N THR A 414 4.08 -16.66 -0.37
CA THR A 414 4.10 -17.08 -1.78
C THR A 414 3.33 -18.37 -2.02
N SER A 415 3.13 -19.17 -0.96
CA SER A 415 2.41 -20.45 -0.97
C SER A 415 1.86 -20.78 0.42
N ASN A 416 0.92 -21.74 0.51
CA ASN A 416 0.42 -22.25 1.79
C ASN A 416 1.52 -22.81 2.70
N ALA A 417 2.62 -23.32 2.13
CA ALA A 417 3.74 -23.87 2.89
C ALA A 417 4.52 -22.80 3.68
N ASP A 418 4.30 -21.52 3.36
CA ASP A 418 4.92 -20.40 4.07
C ASP A 418 4.18 -20.06 5.37
N ALA A 419 2.89 -20.40 5.49
CA ALA A 419 2.07 -19.98 6.63
C ALA A 419 2.65 -20.44 7.97
N ASP A 420 3.00 -21.73 8.09
CA ASP A 420 3.57 -22.28 9.32
C ASP A 420 4.96 -21.69 9.63
N LYS A 421 5.80 -21.47 8.61
CA LYS A 421 7.12 -20.84 8.76
C LYS A 421 7.00 -19.39 9.24
N ILE A 422 6.02 -18.65 8.72
CA ILE A 422 5.72 -17.29 9.15
C ILE A 422 5.31 -17.30 10.62
N ILE A 423 4.40 -18.20 11.03
CA ILE A 423 4.00 -18.30 12.44
C ILE A 423 5.19 -18.66 13.33
N GLU A 424 6.01 -19.61 12.92
CA GLU A 424 7.24 -19.99 13.64
C GLU A 424 8.13 -18.76 13.84
N PHE A 425 8.40 -18.00 12.77
CA PHE A 425 9.20 -16.77 12.83
C PHE A 425 8.60 -15.70 13.76
N LEU A 426 7.28 -15.48 13.70
CA LEU A 426 6.60 -14.45 14.49
C LEU A 426 6.58 -14.79 15.99
N THR A 427 6.44 -16.08 16.32
CA THR A 427 6.27 -16.56 17.70
C THR A 427 7.60 -16.79 18.40
N GLN A 428 8.64 -17.21 17.67
CA GLN A 428 10.00 -17.29 18.20
C GLN A 428 10.47 -15.89 18.65
N LEU A 429 10.88 -15.78 19.91
CA LEU A 429 11.63 -14.61 20.36
C LEU A 429 13.01 -14.70 19.70
N PRO A 430 13.45 -13.71 18.90
CA PRO A 430 14.84 -13.69 18.48
C PRO A 430 15.70 -13.39 19.71
N THR A 431 16.13 -14.44 20.40
CA THR A 431 17.10 -14.35 21.51
C THR A 431 18.46 -13.89 21.00
N ALA A 432 18.74 -14.13 19.71
CA ALA A 432 19.91 -13.63 18.99
C ALA A 432 19.63 -13.58 17.48
N LEU A 433 20.27 -12.64 16.77
CA LEU A 433 20.44 -12.72 15.31
C LEU A 433 21.56 -13.71 15.04
N VAL A 434 21.36 -14.68 14.16
CA VAL A 434 22.36 -15.71 13.87
C VAL A 434 22.70 -15.70 12.38
N PHE A 435 23.97 -15.50 12.05
CA PHE A 435 24.49 -15.44 10.69
C PHE A 435 25.49 -16.56 10.44
N ASN A 436 25.16 -17.50 9.56
CA ASN A 436 26.10 -18.55 9.16
C ASN A 436 27.02 -18.04 8.05
N ALA A 437 28.33 -18.09 8.27
CA ALA A 437 29.33 -17.56 7.34
C ALA A 437 29.52 -18.43 6.08
N VAL A 438 28.95 -19.64 6.06
CA VAL A 438 29.13 -20.63 4.97
C VAL A 438 27.93 -20.64 4.00
N SER A 439 26.81 -19.98 4.30
CA SER A 439 25.53 -20.29 3.62
C SER A 439 24.55 -19.12 3.39
N LEU A 440 24.98 -17.87 3.29
CA LEU A 440 24.04 -16.75 3.08
C LEU A 440 24.49 -15.74 2.00
N PRO A 441 23.54 -15.21 1.20
CA PRO A 441 23.76 -14.01 0.38
C PRO A 441 24.11 -12.81 1.28
N GLY A 442 25.12 -12.01 0.91
CA GLY A 442 25.47 -10.76 1.60
C GLY A 442 26.73 -10.79 2.45
N PHE A 443 27.38 -11.95 2.60
CA PHE A 443 28.80 -12.01 2.95
C PHE A 443 29.64 -11.88 1.68
N GLY A 444 30.64 -11.01 1.72
CA GLY A 444 31.71 -10.96 0.74
C GLY A 444 33.01 -11.48 1.32
N SER A 445 33.90 -11.93 0.44
CA SER A 445 35.30 -12.14 0.80
C SER A 445 36.18 -11.40 -0.18
N LEU A 446 37.15 -10.64 0.34
CA LEU A 446 38.25 -10.13 -0.46
C LEU A 446 39.32 -11.23 -0.42
N THR A 447 39.15 -12.24 -1.27
CA THR A 447 40.00 -13.43 -1.33
C THR A 447 40.26 -13.81 -2.78
N ASP A 448 40.92 -12.95 -3.55
CA ASP A 448 41.34 -13.31 -4.89
C ASP A 448 42.40 -14.44 -4.79
N GLY A 449 41.96 -15.70 -4.88
CA GLY A 449 42.77 -16.90 -4.69
C GLY A 449 43.15 -17.27 -3.25
N MET A 450 42.61 -16.60 -2.22
CA MET A 450 42.98 -16.83 -0.80
C MET A 450 41.96 -17.71 -0.06
N ARG A 451 42.42 -18.51 0.91
CA ARG A 451 41.58 -19.29 1.84
C ARG A 451 41.19 -18.47 3.07
N CYS A 452 40.14 -18.88 3.77
CA CYS A 452 39.78 -18.26 5.05
C CYS A 452 40.93 -18.38 6.05
N GLY A 453 41.29 -17.27 6.69
CA GLY A 453 42.40 -17.20 7.64
C GLY A 453 43.76 -16.79 7.04
N ASP A 454 43.92 -16.87 5.71
CA ASP A 454 45.12 -16.40 5.02
C ASP A 454 45.41 -14.94 5.38
N LYS A 455 46.70 -14.58 5.44
CA LYS A 455 47.13 -13.26 5.87
C LYS A 455 46.62 -12.20 4.90
N GLY A 456 45.71 -11.34 5.36
CA GLY A 456 45.06 -10.31 4.54
C GLY A 456 43.72 -10.71 3.94
N ALA A 457 43.29 -11.97 4.10
CA ALA A 457 41.93 -12.37 3.78
C ALA A 457 40.95 -11.73 4.78
N VAL A 458 39.82 -11.24 4.29
CA VAL A 458 38.74 -10.74 5.13
C VAL A 458 37.42 -11.37 4.71
N ILE A 459 36.70 -11.88 5.70
CA ILE A 459 35.28 -12.21 5.59
C ILE A 459 34.54 -11.02 6.18
N PHE A 460 33.63 -10.43 5.41
CA PHE A 460 32.84 -9.28 5.84
C PHE A 460 31.37 -9.48 5.53
N GLY A 461 30.52 -9.00 6.42
CA GLY A 461 29.07 -9.04 6.28
C GLY A 461 28.37 -9.77 7.43
N PRO A 462 27.04 -9.98 7.33
CA PRO A 462 26.21 -9.30 6.35
C PRO A 462 26.17 -7.80 6.63
N TYR A 463 25.86 -7.00 5.61
CA TYR A 463 25.52 -5.60 5.80
C TYR A 463 24.10 -5.52 6.35
N ILE A 464 23.97 -5.13 7.63
CA ILE A 464 22.68 -5.01 8.29
C ILE A 464 22.47 -3.61 8.84
N MET A 465 21.22 -3.15 8.82
CA MET A 465 20.83 -1.99 9.60
C MET A 465 20.56 -2.43 11.03
N MET A 466 20.97 -1.67 12.05
CA MET A 466 20.67 -1.96 13.45
C MET A 466 20.08 -0.73 14.17
N ARG A 467 19.12 -0.98 15.07
CA ARG A 467 18.50 0.06 15.92
C ARG A 467 19.47 0.55 17.02
N PRO A 468 19.26 1.76 17.59
CA PRO A 468 19.97 2.18 18.78
C PRO A 468 19.87 1.15 19.91
N GLY A 469 20.95 0.94 20.64
CA GLY A 469 21.01 -0.03 21.72
C GLY A 469 22.40 -0.62 21.91
N THR A 470 22.53 -1.42 22.96
CA THR A 470 23.77 -2.16 23.21
C THR A 470 23.59 -3.61 22.80
N TYR A 471 24.58 -4.10 22.07
CA TYR A 471 24.60 -5.44 21.52
C TYR A 471 25.85 -6.19 21.95
N THR A 472 25.69 -7.48 22.18
CA THR A 472 26.80 -8.43 22.27
C THR A 472 26.89 -9.14 20.93
N VAL A 473 28.07 -9.12 20.31
CA VAL A 473 28.35 -9.87 19.07
C VAL A 473 29.31 -10.99 19.41
N GLU A 474 28.93 -12.22 19.11
CA GLU A 474 29.74 -13.42 19.27
C GLU A 474 30.13 -13.98 17.90
N TYR A 475 31.42 -14.12 17.65
CA TYR A 475 31.98 -14.80 16.49
C TYR A 475 32.35 -16.22 16.91
N ILE A 476 31.71 -17.23 16.32
CA ILE A 476 32.02 -18.64 16.50
C ILE A 476 33.07 -19.02 15.47
N LEU A 477 34.22 -19.45 15.94
CA LEU A 477 35.42 -19.65 15.13
C LEU A 477 35.79 -21.13 15.05
N GLU A 478 36.26 -21.54 13.89
CA GLU A 478 36.79 -22.87 13.61
C GLU A 478 38.26 -22.73 13.23
N THR A 479 39.13 -23.44 13.94
CA THR A 479 40.56 -23.51 13.63
C THR A 479 40.84 -24.88 13.05
N ARG A 480 41.36 -24.90 11.82
CA ARG A 480 41.94 -26.08 11.17
C ARG A 480 43.47 -25.89 11.24
N GLY A 481 44.27 -26.94 11.35
CA GLY A 481 45.74 -26.81 11.23
C GLY A 481 46.47 -25.80 12.15
N TYR A 482 47.43 -25.08 11.56
CA TYR A 482 48.44 -24.25 12.24
C TYR A 482 47.87 -22.93 12.77
N CYS A 483 48.27 -22.55 13.99
CA CYS A 483 47.82 -21.31 14.61
C CYS A 483 48.88 -20.67 15.52
N GLU A 484 49.15 -19.39 15.30
CA GLU A 484 49.93 -18.46 16.11
C GLU A 484 49.10 -17.25 16.53
N ASN A 485 49.38 -16.69 17.71
CA ASN A 485 48.67 -15.52 18.21
C ASN A 485 49.21 -14.21 17.59
N PRO A 486 48.35 -13.25 17.20
CA PRO A 486 46.89 -13.36 17.16
C PRO A 486 46.41 -14.22 15.99
N ALA A 487 45.47 -15.10 16.27
CA ALA A 487 44.88 -16.08 15.37
C ALA A 487 43.98 -15.44 14.29
N ALA A 488 43.26 -14.38 14.67
CA ALA A 488 42.44 -13.58 13.78
C ALA A 488 42.17 -12.21 14.43
N VAL A 489 41.57 -11.30 13.68
CA VAL A 489 41.00 -10.05 14.23
C VAL A 489 39.53 -9.99 13.88
N VAL A 490 38.68 -9.80 14.87
CA VAL A 490 37.24 -9.56 14.67
C VAL A 490 36.91 -8.10 14.93
N ASP A 491 36.02 -7.52 14.12
CA ASP A 491 35.54 -6.18 14.34
C ASP A 491 34.10 -5.97 13.85
N VAL A 492 33.47 -4.91 14.36
CA VAL A 492 32.19 -4.40 13.87
C VAL A 492 32.46 -3.02 13.30
N ALA A 493 32.04 -2.79 12.06
CA ALA A 493 32.29 -1.55 11.36
C ALA A 493 31.06 -1.04 10.59
N THR A 494 31.17 0.19 10.09
CA THR A 494 30.19 0.88 9.26
C THR A 494 30.89 1.57 8.09
N ASP A 495 30.11 2.08 7.13
CA ASP A 495 30.62 2.80 5.94
C ASP A 495 31.63 1.94 5.14
N LEU A 496 31.21 0.71 4.83
CA LEU A 496 32.03 -0.28 4.11
C LEU A 496 33.41 -0.48 4.75
N GLY A 497 33.44 -0.41 6.09
CA GLY A 497 34.63 -0.73 6.85
C GLY A 497 35.56 0.40 7.18
N LYS A 498 35.20 1.62 6.78
CA LYS A 498 35.97 2.84 7.06
C LYS A 498 35.84 3.27 8.51
N ASN A 499 34.72 2.97 9.16
CA ASN A 499 34.48 3.38 10.54
C ASN A 499 34.28 2.16 11.46
N ILE A 500 35.34 1.82 12.20
CA ILE A 500 35.37 0.68 13.13
C ILE A 500 34.76 1.10 14.47
N LEU A 501 33.68 0.43 14.87
CA LEU A 501 32.98 0.69 16.12
C LEU A 501 33.58 -0.06 17.31
N THR A 502 34.01 -1.31 17.09
CA THR A 502 34.71 -2.12 18.09
C THR A 502 35.59 -3.14 17.38
N ARG A 503 36.71 -3.52 18.00
CA ARG A 503 37.68 -4.47 17.46
C ARG A 503 38.29 -5.31 18.58
N LYS A 504 38.54 -6.59 18.31
CA LYS A 504 39.21 -7.52 19.22
C LYS A 504 40.16 -8.44 18.45
N GLU A 505 41.37 -8.59 18.97
CA GLU A 505 42.27 -9.66 18.55
C GLU A 505 41.83 -10.98 19.19
N VAL A 506 41.92 -12.06 18.41
CA VAL A 506 41.51 -13.39 18.83
C VAL A 506 42.73 -14.28 18.89
N ASN A 507 42.88 -15.02 19.99
CA ASN A 507 43.97 -15.99 20.18
C ASN A 507 43.55 -17.40 19.75
N CYS A 508 44.52 -18.28 19.52
CA CYS A 508 44.32 -19.63 18.98
C CYS A 508 43.44 -20.54 19.84
N GLU A 509 43.42 -20.29 21.15
CA GLU A 509 42.59 -21.03 22.10
C GLU A 509 41.11 -20.56 22.07
N GLU A 510 40.85 -19.35 21.57
CA GLU A 510 39.52 -18.76 21.54
C GLU A 510 38.70 -19.31 20.36
N ARG A 511 37.88 -20.33 20.65
CA ARG A 511 36.86 -20.83 19.71
C ARG A 511 35.65 -19.90 19.57
N LYS A 512 35.57 -18.86 20.41
CA LYS A 512 34.54 -17.83 20.40
C LYS A 512 35.15 -16.48 20.76
N ALA A 513 34.92 -15.47 19.94
CA ALA A 513 35.28 -14.09 20.24
C ALA A 513 34.02 -13.26 20.50
N THR A 514 34.01 -12.45 21.56
CA THR A 514 32.86 -11.61 21.91
C THR A 514 33.29 -10.15 21.94
N VAL A 515 32.52 -9.29 21.29
CA VAL A 515 32.65 -7.82 21.34
C VAL A 515 31.32 -7.18 21.72
N ARG A 516 31.38 -5.99 22.30
CA ARG A 516 30.19 -5.18 22.60
C ARG A 516 30.19 -3.94 21.72
N VAL A 517 29.05 -3.64 21.13
CA VAL A 517 28.84 -2.44 20.33
C VAL A 517 27.63 -1.68 20.87
N THR A 518 27.75 -0.36 20.99
CA THR A 518 26.65 0.51 21.36
C THR A 518 26.36 1.45 20.21
N LEU A 519 25.12 1.43 19.74
CA LEU A 519 24.64 2.29 18.66
C LEU A 519 23.77 3.39 19.28
N THR A 520 24.10 4.64 19.00
CA THR A 520 23.33 5.80 19.49
C THR A 520 22.22 6.21 18.54
N ASN A 521 22.34 5.86 17.27
CA ASN A 521 21.38 6.13 16.20
C ASN A 521 21.06 4.84 15.45
N TYR A 522 20.01 4.85 14.63
CA TYR A 522 19.84 3.81 13.62
C TYR A 522 21.05 3.85 12.69
N THR A 523 21.72 2.71 12.55
CA THR A 523 22.98 2.60 11.81
C THR A 523 22.75 1.62 10.67
N ASP A 524 22.86 2.11 9.43
CA ASP A 524 22.78 1.30 8.22
C ASP A 524 24.17 0.77 7.82
N TYR A 525 24.20 -0.30 7.01
CA TYR A 525 25.42 -0.95 6.55
C TYR A 525 26.41 -1.31 7.68
N LEU A 526 25.89 -1.74 8.83
CA LEU A 526 26.72 -2.35 9.86
C LEU A 526 27.24 -3.68 9.33
N GLU A 527 28.54 -3.88 9.38
CA GLU A 527 29.19 -5.10 8.92
C GLU A 527 29.99 -5.73 10.06
N PHE A 528 30.03 -7.07 10.06
CA PHE A 528 30.83 -7.86 10.98
C PHE A 528 31.98 -8.46 10.19
N ARG A 529 33.21 -8.25 10.65
CA ARG A 529 34.39 -8.66 9.90
C ARG A 529 35.28 -9.58 10.70
N VAL A 530 35.92 -10.48 9.97
CA VAL A 530 36.96 -11.37 10.48
C VAL A 530 38.15 -11.32 9.52
N TRP A 531 39.28 -10.84 10.02
CA TRP A 531 40.52 -10.70 9.28
C TRP A 531 41.47 -11.86 9.62
N GLY A 532 41.98 -12.51 8.58
CA GLY A 532 43.01 -13.54 8.66
C GLY A 532 44.39 -12.94 8.89
N THR A 533 45.14 -13.55 9.80
CA THR A 533 46.52 -13.16 10.14
C THR A 533 47.57 -14.10 9.54
N GLY A 534 47.14 -15.12 8.78
CA GLY A 534 47.99 -16.20 8.26
C GLY A 534 47.80 -17.54 8.97
N ASN A 535 46.78 -17.64 9.82
CA ASN A 535 46.40 -18.84 10.56
C ASN A 535 45.15 -19.47 9.94
N GLU A 536 44.99 -20.78 10.03
CA GLU A 536 43.81 -21.49 9.47
C GLU A 536 42.56 -21.34 10.37
N VAL A 537 42.19 -20.09 10.67
CA VAL A 537 41.05 -19.71 11.52
C VAL A 537 39.95 -19.10 10.64
N CYS A 538 38.77 -19.72 10.65
CA CYS A 538 37.62 -19.32 9.86
C CYS A 538 36.43 -19.04 10.78
N VAL A 539 35.55 -18.13 10.39
CA VAL A 539 34.28 -17.92 11.12
C VAL A 539 33.23 -18.90 10.61
N LYS A 540 32.54 -19.56 11.53
CA LYS A 540 31.43 -20.45 11.24
C LYS A 540 30.11 -19.69 11.33
N GLU A 541 29.95 -18.90 12.38
CA GLU A 541 28.69 -18.27 12.74
C GLU A 541 28.93 -16.96 13.50
N ILE A 542 28.09 -15.96 13.29
CA ILE A 542 28.08 -14.70 14.05
C ILE A 542 26.72 -14.56 14.73
N ARG A 543 26.71 -14.37 16.05
CA ARG A 543 25.49 -14.18 16.85
C ARG A 543 25.43 -12.77 17.42
N VAL A 544 24.30 -12.10 17.30
CA VAL A 544 24.10 -10.74 17.81
C VAL A 544 22.93 -10.70 18.78
N TYR A 545 23.21 -10.36 20.02
CA TYR A 545 22.22 -10.31 21.11
C TYR A 545 21.94 -8.86 21.47
N ASN A 546 20.68 -8.45 21.44
CA ASN A 546 20.29 -7.15 22.01
C ASN A 546 20.08 -7.32 23.51
N ILE A 547 20.93 -6.68 24.32
CA ILE A 547 20.89 -6.81 25.78
C ILE A 547 20.04 -5.72 26.46
N THR A 548 19.32 -4.91 25.69
CA THR A 548 18.59 -3.73 26.19
C THR A 548 17.06 -3.89 26.21
N ASN A 549 16.46 -4.88 25.52
CA ASN A 549 15.02 -4.84 25.21
C ASN A 549 14.29 -6.20 25.23
N GLU A 550 14.03 -6.76 26.41
CA GLU A 550 13.31 -8.04 26.57
C GLU A 550 11.77 -7.93 26.53
N ASN A 551 11.16 -6.74 26.57
CA ASN A 551 9.70 -6.58 26.74
C ASN A 551 9.01 -5.63 25.73
N MET A 552 9.48 -5.58 24.48
CA MET A 552 8.90 -4.69 23.45
C MET A 552 7.79 -5.36 22.64
N ASN A 553 6.77 -4.56 22.28
CA ASN A 553 5.76 -4.95 21.29
C ASN A 553 6.44 -5.30 19.98
N ARG A 554 6.05 -6.43 19.40
CA ARG A 554 6.65 -6.93 18.16
C ARG A 554 5.74 -6.57 16.99
N PHE A 555 6.27 -5.78 16.06
CA PHE A 555 5.55 -5.35 14.86
C PHE A 555 6.20 -6.00 13.67
N TYR A 556 5.45 -6.59 12.73
CA TYR A 556 5.97 -7.22 11.52
C TYR A 556 5.14 -6.85 10.30
N ALA A 557 5.80 -6.68 9.16
CA ALA A 557 5.12 -6.50 7.87
C ALA A 557 5.32 -7.75 7.01
N ILE A 558 4.24 -8.22 6.39
CA ILE A 558 4.21 -9.38 5.51
C ILE A 558 3.74 -8.94 4.13
N SER A 559 4.54 -9.21 3.11
CA SER A 559 4.13 -9.03 1.72
C SER A 559 3.47 -10.31 1.20
N ILE A 560 2.40 -10.18 0.41
CA ILE A 560 1.87 -11.27 -0.40
C ILE A 560 2.31 -11.01 -1.83
N VAL A 561 3.07 -11.94 -2.40
CA VAL A 561 3.64 -11.79 -3.74
C VAL A 561 2.58 -12.17 -4.75
N ALA A 562 1.97 -11.18 -5.41
CA ALA A 562 0.83 -11.40 -6.30
C ALA A 562 1.17 -12.34 -7.46
N THR A 563 2.38 -12.21 -8.01
CA THR A 563 2.90 -12.97 -9.15
C THR A 563 3.40 -14.38 -8.80
N ALA A 564 3.46 -14.74 -7.51
CA ALA A 564 3.85 -16.09 -7.11
C ALA A 564 2.86 -17.12 -7.67
N SER A 565 3.36 -18.23 -8.22
CA SER A 565 2.54 -19.18 -9.01
C SER A 565 1.29 -19.69 -8.27
N ASP A 566 1.44 -20.00 -6.99
CA ASP A 566 0.33 -20.50 -6.16
C ASP A 566 -0.70 -19.41 -5.86
N ILE A 567 -0.24 -18.21 -5.48
CA ILE A 567 -1.10 -17.04 -5.24
C ILE A 567 -1.83 -16.64 -6.52
N TYR A 568 -1.14 -16.63 -7.66
CA TYR A 568 -1.73 -16.33 -8.97
C TYR A 568 -2.83 -17.32 -9.36
N ARG A 569 -2.60 -18.62 -9.14
CA ARG A 569 -3.60 -19.66 -9.48
C ARG A 569 -4.74 -19.75 -8.48
N ARG A 570 -4.46 -19.51 -7.19
CA ARG A 570 -5.37 -19.69 -6.06
C ARG A 570 -5.28 -18.53 -5.07
N PRO A 571 -5.79 -17.32 -5.41
CA PRO A 571 -5.75 -16.18 -4.47
C PRO A 571 -6.54 -16.42 -3.18
N ASP A 572 -7.44 -17.41 -3.15
CA ASP A 572 -8.19 -17.81 -1.96
C ASP A 572 -7.30 -18.33 -0.82
N ILE A 573 -6.09 -18.83 -1.11
CA ILE A 573 -5.15 -19.33 -0.09
C ILE A 573 -4.59 -18.24 0.82
N ILE A 574 -4.83 -16.96 0.49
CA ILE A 574 -4.54 -15.85 1.40
C ILE A 574 -5.33 -16.02 2.71
N GLY A 575 -6.53 -16.61 2.66
CA GLY A 575 -7.33 -16.91 3.85
C GLY A 575 -6.61 -17.78 4.88
N THR A 576 -5.85 -18.79 4.43
CA THR A 576 -5.07 -19.69 5.29
C THR A 576 -4.09 -18.93 6.18
N LEU A 577 -3.41 -17.91 5.64
CA LEU A 577 -2.49 -17.08 6.42
C LEU A 577 -3.22 -16.37 7.56
N PHE A 578 -4.38 -15.78 7.28
CA PHE A 578 -5.17 -15.07 8.29
C PHE A 578 -5.75 -16.01 9.36
N GLU A 579 -6.14 -17.22 8.97
CA GLU A 579 -6.57 -18.26 9.92
C GLU A 579 -5.43 -18.60 10.89
N LYS A 580 -4.24 -18.89 10.36
CA LYS A 580 -3.04 -19.20 11.15
C LYS A 580 -2.62 -18.07 12.07
N LEU A 581 -2.65 -16.82 11.58
CA LEU A 581 -2.37 -15.64 12.40
C LEU A 581 -3.36 -15.52 13.57
N ASN A 582 -4.65 -15.74 13.30
CA ASN A 582 -5.69 -15.68 14.31
C ASN A 582 -5.56 -16.81 15.36
N GLU A 583 -5.29 -18.05 14.94
CA GLU A 583 -5.06 -19.21 15.82
C GLU A 583 -3.93 -18.96 16.85
N HIS A 584 -2.92 -18.18 16.47
CA HIS A 584 -1.76 -17.88 17.31
C HIS A 584 -1.86 -16.54 18.05
N GLY A 585 -3.05 -15.92 18.06
CA GLY A 585 -3.29 -14.67 18.78
C GLY A 585 -2.50 -13.47 18.21
N VAL A 586 -2.14 -13.51 16.93
CA VAL A 586 -1.46 -12.41 16.25
C VAL A 586 -2.47 -11.34 15.86
N GLU A 587 -2.20 -10.09 16.23
CA GLU A 587 -3.10 -8.99 15.96
C GLU A 587 -2.82 -8.38 14.58
N VAL A 588 -3.76 -8.55 13.64
CA VAL A 588 -3.63 -7.96 12.31
C VAL A 588 -4.24 -6.56 12.24
N LEU A 589 -3.44 -5.61 11.76
CA LEU A 589 -3.74 -4.20 11.53
C LEU A 589 -3.81 -3.94 10.03
N THR A 590 -4.59 -2.94 9.62
CA THR A 590 -4.41 -2.37 8.27
C THR A 590 -3.05 -1.67 8.17
N PRO A 591 -2.48 -1.50 6.97
CA PRO A 591 -1.22 -0.78 6.81
C PRO A 591 -1.20 0.62 7.42
N GLU A 592 -2.28 1.39 7.33
CA GLU A 592 -2.39 2.71 7.93
C GLU A 592 -2.50 2.63 9.46
N GLU A 593 -3.28 1.70 10.01
CA GLU A 593 -3.33 1.46 11.46
C GLU A 593 -1.94 1.08 12.01
N PHE A 594 -1.22 0.23 11.28
CA PHE A 594 0.14 -0.19 11.62
C PHE A 594 1.13 0.98 11.54
N ALA A 595 1.05 1.78 10.48
CA ALA A 595 1.85 2.99 10.32
C ALA A 595 1.59 3.99 11.45
N ILE A 596 0.32 4.24 11.79
CA ILE A 596 -0.06 5.13 12.90
C ILE A 596 0.49 4.60 14.23
N ALA A 597 0.37 3.30 14.51
CA ALA A 597 0.87 2.68 15.74
C ALA A 597 2.40 2.81 15.92
N LEU A 598 3.12 3.01 14.82
CA LEU A 598 4.57 3.27 14.79
C LEU A 598 4.92 4.75 14.59
N ASN A 599 3.97 5.63 14.32
CA ASN A 599 4.25 7.04 14.10
C ASN A 599 4.11 7.83 15.42
N PRO A 600 5.21 8.33 16.02
CA PRO A 600 5.14 9.02 17.31
C PRO A 600 4.33 10.31 17.28
N LEU A 601 4.24 11.01 16.13
CA LEU A 601 3.40 12.20 16.01
C LEU A 601 1.91 11.84 16.01
N GLU A 602 1.52 10.81 15.25
CA GLU A 602 0.12 10.36 15.22
C GLU A 602 -0.31 9.76 16.57
N MET A 603 0.57 8.97 17.21
CA MET A 603 0.32 8.46 18.56
C MET A 603 0.22 9.57 19.60
N THR A 604 0.96 10.68 19.43
CA THR A 604 0.83 11.87 20.29
C THR A 604 -0.54 12.54 20.10
N LYS A 605 -1.04 12.67 18.87
CA LYS A 605 -2.38 13.19 18.60
C LYS A 605 -3.46 12.32 19.25
N ILE A 606 -3.38 11.01 19.05
CA ILE A 606 -4.31 10.05 19.66
C ILE A 606 -4.25 10.15 21.20
N ALA A 607 -3.06 10.18 21.79
CA ALA A 607 -2.90 10.31 23.23
C ALA A 607 -3.59 11.58 23.77
N ARG A 608 -3.42 12.71 23.07
CA ARG A 608 -4.08 13.97 23.42
C ARG A 608 -5.61 13.88 23.27
N GLU A 609 -6.10 13.30 22.18
CA GLU A 609 -7.54 13.10 21.94
C GLU A 609 -8.23 12.25 23.01
N ILE A 610 -7.53 11.25 23.55
CA ILE A 610 -8.08 10.38 24.61
C ILE A 610 -7.82 10.91 26.04
N GLY A 611 -7.25 12.12 26.18
CA GLY A 611 -7.06 12.77 27.47
C GLY A 611 -5.88 12.25 28.30
N VAL A 612 -4.77 11.88 27.65
CA VAL A 612 -3.46 11.71 28.32
C VAL A 612 -2.98 13.05 28.88
N GLU A 613 -2.33 13.02 30.05
CA GLU A 613 -1.83 14.22 30.74
C GLU A 613 -0.79 14.97 29.91
N GLU A 614 -0.88 16.30 29.88
CA GLU A 614 0.00 17.14 29.05
C GLU A 614 1.49 17.02 29.44
N GLU A 615 1.81 16.65 30.68
CA GLU A 615 3.18 16.37 31.11
C GLU A 615 3.79 15.17 30.34
N GLU A 616 3.01 14.11 30.13
CA GLU A 616 3.48 12.93 29.39
C GLU A 616 3.59 13.20 27.90
N ILE A 617 2.66 14.00 27.36
CA ILE A 617 2.69 14.50 25.99
C ILE A 617 3.95 15.35 25.78
N ALA A 618 4.21 16.34 26.63
CA ALA A 618 5.37 17.20 26.56
C ALA A 618 6.68 16.41 26.65
N ARG A 619 6.72 15.37 27.50
CA ARG A 619 7.86 14.44 27.59
C ARG A 619 8.07 13.67 26.29
N ALA A 620 7.01 13.12 25.70
CA ALA A 620 7.09 12.42 24.42
C ALA A 620 7.55 13.36 23.29
N GLU A 621 6.99 14.57 23.21
CA GLU A 621 7.39 15.58 22.23
C GLU A 621 8.86 16.03 22.41
N ALA A 622 9.35 16.12 23.64
CA ALA A 622 10.76 16.39 23.91
C ALA A 622 11.67 15.25 23.40
N LEU A 623 11.26 13.99 23.56
CA LEU A 623 11.98 12.85 23.00
C LEU A 623 11.95 12.87 21.46
N ILE A 624 10.81 13.20 20.85
CA ILE A 624 10.66 13.35 19.39
C ILE A 624 11.60 14.43 18.85
N ARG A 625 11.65 15.62 19.48
CA ARG A 625 12.58 16.71 19.09
C ARG A 625 14.06 16.29 19.15
N ASN A 626 14.38 15.35 20.03
CA ASN A 626 15.72 14.78 20.17
C ASN A 626 15.92 13.49 19.35
N ALA A 627 15.03 13.20 18.39
CA ALA A 627 15.05 12.01 17.53
C ALA A 627 15.00 10.66 18.27
N LYS A 628 14.48 10.64 19.51
CA LYS A 628 14.30 9.44 20.35
C LYS A 628 12.91 8.84 20.18
N TYR A 629 12.58 8.43 18.96
CA TYR A 629 11.21 8.05 18.57
C TYR A 629 10.67 6.80 19.30
N GLU A 630 11.49 5.75 19.46
CA GLU A 630 11.07 4.55 20.20
C GLU A 630 10.83 4.83 21.68
N GLU A 631 11.69 5.63 22.32
CA GLU A 631 11.50 6.06 23.71
C GLU A 631 10.19 6.85 23.85
N ALA A 632 9.90 7.75 22.89
CA ALA A 632 8.65 8.51 22.85
C ALA A 632 7.43 7.58 22.74
N LEU A 633 7.45 6.61 21.84
CA LEU A 633 6.40 5.59 21.72
C LEU A 633 6.24 4.78 23.01
N GLY A 634 7.33 4.46 23.71
CA GLY A 634 7.30 3.80 25.01
C GLY A 634 6.59 4.62 26.10
N VAL A 635 6.82 5.93 26.14
CA VAL A 635 6.10 6.87 27.04
C VAL A 635 4.62 6.91 26.66
N LEU A 636 4.31 7.14 25.38
CA LEU A 636 2.94 7.27 24.88
C LEU A 636 2.12 5.99 25.13
N ARG A 637 2.66 4.81 24.82
CA ARG A 637 1.95 3.53 25.03
C ARG A 637 1.63 3.29 26.51
N LYS A 638 2.57 3.57 27.42
CA LYS A 638 2.32 3.46 28.87
C LYS A 638 1.23 4.43 29.33
N ALA A 639 1.23 5.65 28.82
CA ALA A 639 0.21 6.66 29.11
C ALA A 639 -1.17 6.26 28.57
N ILE A 640 -1.24 5.80 27.32
CA ILE A 640 -2.44 5.30 26.65
C ILE A 640 -3.03 4.10 27.41
N LEU A 641 -2.21 3.16 27.88
CA LEU A 641 -2.69 2.03 28.68
C LEU A 641 -3.44 2.48 29.94
N ARG A 642 -2.98 3.55 30.60
CA ARG A 642 -3.66 4.12 31.79
C ARG A 642 -4.93 4.88 31.46
N LYS A 643 -5.08 5.36 30.23
CA LYS A 643 -6.25 6.13 29.76
C LYS A 643 -7.21 5.31 28.92
N THR A 644 -7.07 3.99 28.94
CA THR A 644 -7.94 3.09 28.19
C THR A 644 -8.33 1.89 29.04
N ALA A 645 -9.50 1.31 28.76
CA ALA A 645 -9.95 0.05 29.33
C ALA A 645 -9.91 -1.06 28.28
N ARG A 646 -9.63 -2.29 28.73
CA ARG A 646 -9.79 -3.50 27.93
C ARG A 646 -11.23 -3.96 28.02
N VAL A 647 -11.89 -4.08 26.88
CA VAL A 647 -13.28 -4.49 26.76
C VAL A 647 -13.37 -5.76 25.91
N ILE A 648 -13.95 -6.82 26.45
CA ILE A 648 -14.19 -8.06 25.70
C ILE A 648 -15.70 -8.19 25.52
N ILE A 649 -16.15 -8.35 24.29
CA ILE A 649 -17.57 -8.56 23.99
C ILE A 649 -17.72 -10.00 23.49
N VAL A 650 -18.66 -10.73 24.06
CA VAL A 650 -18.97 -12.12 23.73
C VAL A 650 -20.47 -12.26 23.46
N ALA A 651 -20.82 -12.73 22.26
CA ALA A 651 -22.21 -13.04 21.89
C ALA A 651 -22.58 -14.48 22.27
N PRO A 652 -23.86 -14.77 22.60
CA PRO A 652 -24.30 -16.11 23.00
C PRO A 652 -24.20 -17.16 21.89
N ASP A 653 -24.45 -16.77 20.64
CA ASP A 653 -24.56 -17.71 19.51
C ASP A 653 -23.24 -17.93 18.74
N GLY A 654 -22.15 -17.33 19.22
CA GLY A 654 -20.84 -17.41 18.58
C GLY A 654 -20.72 -16.51 17.34
N PHE A 655 -19.71 -15.63 17.35
CA PHE A 655 -19.30 -14.76 16.24
C PHE A 655 -20.38 -13.80 15.69
N THR A 656 -20.53 -12.64 16.34
CA THR A 656 -21.05 -11.42 15.67
C THR A 656 -19.89 -10.46 15.37
N PRO A 657 -20.05 -9.47 14.46
CA PRO A 657 -19.02 -8.45 14.21
C PRO A 657 -18.63 -7.64 15.46
N GLU A 658 -19.50 -7.58 16.48
CA GLU A 658 -19.20 -6.93 17.76
C GLU A 658 -18.44 -7.83 18.75
N THR A 659 -18.29 -9.13 18.48
CA THR A 659 -17.56 -10.05 19.36
C THR A 659 -16.04 -9.86 19.19
N GLY A 660 -15.31 -9.66 20.28
CA GLY A 660 -13.86 -9.51 20.22
C GLY A 660 -13.25 -8.82 21.44
N VAL A 661 -11.95 -8.55 21.33
CA VAL A 661 -11.18 -7.82 22.36
C VAL A 661 -10.86 -6.43 21.83
N TYR A 662 -11.33 -5.42 22.55
CA TYR A 662 -11.24 -4.00 22.23
C TYR A 662 -10.44 -3.27 23.30
N ARG A 663 -9.75 -2.20 22.89
CA ARG A 663 -9.18 -1.21 23.80
C ARG A 663 -9.87 0.12 23.52
N VAL A 664 -10.50 0.71 24.54
CA VAL A 664 -11.32 1.92 24.38
C VAL A 664 -10.91 2.99 25.38
N PRO A 665 -11.03 4.29 25.05
CA PRO A 665 -10.76 5.38 25.99
C PRO A 665 -11.60 5.28 27.26
N LEU A 666 -11.03 5.67 28.40
CA LEU A 666 -11.83 5.91 29.61
C LEU A 666 -12.83 7.04 29.34
N GLY A 667 -14.07 6.88 29.82
CA GLY A 667 -15.17 7.80 29.50
C GLY A 667 -16.00 7.39 28.29
N ALA A 668 -15.50 6.45 27.46
CA ALA A 668 -16.22 5.99 26.27
C ALA A 668 -17.50 5.22 26.63
N VAL A 669 -18.53 5.42 25.82
CA VAL A 669 -19.74 4.58 25.81
C VAL A 669 -19.52 3.49 24.77
N VAL A 670 -19.56 2.24 25.20
CA VAL A 670 -19.49 1.06 24.33
C VAL A 670 -20.92 0.55 24.16
N GLU A 671 -21.46 0.71 22.95
CA GLU A 671 -22.76 0.16 22.58
C GLU A 671 -22.57 -1.09 21.72
N VAL A 672 -23.27 -2.16 22.10
CA VAL A 672 -23.29 -3.43 21.37
C VAL A 672 -24.68 -3.59 20.76
N LYS A 673 -24.73 -3.69 19.44
CA LYS A 673 -25.99 -3.75 18.68
C LYS A 673 -26.21 -5.18 18.20
N GLY A 674 -27.35 -5.77 18.52
CA GLY A 674 -27.71 -7.08 17.98
C GLY A 674 -28.86 -7.75 18.74
N PRO A 675 -29.47 -8.79 18.16
CA PRO A 675 -30.43 -9.63 18.86
C PRO A 675 -29.70 -10.52 19.87
N GLY A 676 -30.06 -10.45 21.15
CA GLY A 676 -29.52 -11.33 22.20
C GLY A 676 -28.90 -10.60 23.39
N SER A 677 -28.51 -11.35 24.41
CA SER A 677 -27.83 -10.85 25.61
C SER A 677 -26.31 -10.98 25.44
N PHE A 678 -25.61 -9.86 25.30
CA PHE A 678 -24.15 -9.86 25.21
C PHE A 678 -23.51 -9.94 26.60
N GLU A 679 -22.40 -10.66 26.70
CA GLU A 679 -21.49 -10.56 27.84
C GLU A 679 -20.39 -9.57 27.51
N ILE A 680 -20.29 -8.51 28.31
CA ILE A 680 -19.27 -7.49 28.17
C ILE A 680 -18.35 -7.57 29.38
N TYR A 681 -17.06 -7.79 29.17
CA TYR A 681 -16.04 -7.79 30.21
C TYR A 681 -15.23 -6.50 30.13
N VAL A 682 -15.30 -5.64 31.13
CA VAL A 682 -14.46 -4.44 31.21
C VAL A 682 -13.38 -4.67 32.27
N ASN A 683 -12.12 -4.63 31.84
CA ASN A 683 -10.94 -4.95 32.67
C ASN A 683 -11.10 -6.29 33.44
N GLY A 684 -11.74 -7.29 32.81
CA GLY A 684 -11.98 -8.62 33.38
C GLY A 684 -13.25 -8.75 34.23
N LYS A 685 -13.95 -7.64 34.54
CA LYS A 685 -15.23 -7.68 35.25
C LYS A 685 -16.38 -7.85 34.27
N ARG A 686 -17.24 -8.83 34.52
CA ARG A 686 -18.39 -9.19 33.66
C ARG A 686 -19.58 -8.26 33.88
N TYR A 687 -20.24 -7.90 32.79
CA TYR A 687 -21.49 -7.14 32.71
C TYR A 687 -22.41 -7.81 31.69
N THR A 688 -23.70 -7.92 32.01
CA THR A 688 -24.74 -8.45 31.11
C THR A 688 -25.60 -7.29 30.63
N SER A 689 -25.27 -6.73 29.47
CA SER A 689 -25.91 -5.53 28.93
C SER A 689 -25.61 -5.33 27.46
N ASN A 690 -26.44 -4.54 26.79
CA ASN A 690 -26.24 -4.15 25.39
C ASN A 690 -25.48 -2.81 25.28
N SER A 691 -25.25 -2.12 26.41
CA SER A 691 -24.45 -0.90 26.47
C SER A 691 -23.77 -0.77 27.82
N VAL A 692 -22.49 -0.35 27.81
CA VAL A 692 -21.72 -0.01 29.00
C VAL A 692 -21.01 1.34 28.84
N ARG A 693 -21.09 2.20 29.85
CA ARG A 693 -20.26 3.42 29.95
C ARG A 693 -19.12 3.21 30.92
N ILE A 694 -17.90 3.42 30.44
CA ILE A 694 -16.67 3.18 31.19
C ILE A 694 -16.22 4.49 31.81
N VAL A 695 -15.98 4.53 33.12
CA VAL A 695 -15.45 5.71 33.81
C VAL A 695 -14.41 5.24 34.82
N GLY A 696 -13.13 5.54 34.54
CA GLY A 696 -12.02 4.95 35.30
C GLY A 696 -12.01 3.42 35.17
N ASP A 697 -11.77 2.72 36.28
CA ASP A 697 -11.80 1.24 36.31
C ASP A 697 -13.22 0.66 36.51
N ALA A 698 -14.25 1.50 36.55
CA ALA A 698 -15.63 1.11 36.81
C ALA A 698 -16.53 1.33 35.59
N VAL A 699 -17.59 0.51 35.49
CA VAL A 699 -18.72 0.78 34.60
C VAL A 699 -19.79 1.48 35.42
N ILE A 700 -20.17 2.69 35.02
CA ILE A 700 -21.13 3.53 35.77
C ILE A 700 -22.54 3.46 35.16
N GLU A 701 -22.66 3.06 33.89
CA GLU A 701 -23.97 2.96 33.24
C GLU A 701 -24.06 1.67 32.43
N VAL A 702 -25.14 0.93 32.67
CA VAL A 702 -25.43 -0.37 32.06
C VAL A 702 -26.86 -0.27 31.52
N ARG A 703 -27.06 -0.14 30.20
CA ARG A 703 -28.41 -0.04 29.60
C ARG A 703 -28.77 -1.32 28.84
N GLN A 704 -29.80 -2.01 29.30
CA GLN A 704 -30.43 -3.09 28.56
C GLN A 704 -31.42 -2.51 27.56
N ILE A 705 -31.03 -2.42 26.29
CA ILE A 705 -31.94 -2.05 25.20
C ILE A 705 -32.81 -3.28 24.92
N HIS A 706 -34.06 -3.27 25.36
CA HIS A 706 -35.03 -4.31 25.02
C HIS A 706 -35.39 -4.19 23.54
N THR A 707 -34.78 -5.02 22.69
CA THR A 707 -35.20 -5.20 21.30
C THR A 707 -36.25 -6.30 21.20
N LYS A 708 -37.41 -6.07 21.80
CA LYS A 708 -38.68 -6.66 21.35
C LYS A 708 -39.75 -5.60 21.47
N THR A 709 -40.52 -5.44 20.39
CA THR A 709 -41.82 -4.79 20.40
C THR A 709 -42.60 -5.24 21.65
N GLU A 710 -43.10 -4.27 22.43
CA GLU A 710 -43.87 -4.36 23.68
C GLU A 710 -43.11 -4.01 24.99
N TYR A 711 -43.66 -3.00 25.68
CA TYR A 711 -43.16 -2.34 26.89
C TYR A 711 -43.45 -3.16 28.15
N LEU A 712 -42.50 -3.23 29.09
CA LEU A 712 -42.81 -3.44 30.51
C LEU A 712 -41.81 -2.70 31.41
N VAL A 713 -42.36 -1.96 32.37
CA VAL A 713 -41.67 -1.15 33.38
C VAL A 713 -41.37 -2.02 34.61
N GLU A 714 -40.13 -2.01 35.10
CA GLU A 714 -39.88 -2.35 36.51
C GLU A 714 -38.88 -1.40 37.17
N THR A 715 -39.21 -1.09 38.42
CA THR A 715 -38.78 -0.04 39.33
C THR A 715 -37.35 -0.19 39.84
N ALA A 716 -36.57 0.91 39.82
CA ALA A 716 -35.36 1.05 40.62
C ALA A 716 -35.61 2.02 41.78
N THR A 717 -35.52 1.51 43.01
CA THR A 717 -35.42 2.31 44.22
C THR A 717 -34.00 2.88 44.28
N LEU A 718 -33.81 4.18 44.10
CA LEU A 718 -32.54 4.83 44.43
C LEU A 718 -32.73 6.23 44.99
N HIS A 719 -32.11 6.45 46.14
CA HIS A 719 -31.94 7.73 46.79
C HIS A 719 -31.03 8.63 45.94
N HIS A 720 -31.40 9.91 45.90
CA HIS A 720 -30.73 11.06 45.28
C HIS A 720 -31.21 11.48 43.88
N THR A 721 -31.95 12.60 43.96
CA THR A 721 -32.35 13.63 43.00
C THR A 721 -31.85 13.49 41.56
N VAL A 722 -32.78 13.15 40.65
CA VAL A 722 -32.64 13.33 39.20
C VAL A 722 -33.77 14.24 38.73
N THR A 723 -33.42 15.32 38.05
CA THR A 723 -34.36 16.22 37.37
C THR A 723 -34.93 15.50 36.15
N LEU A 724 -36.19 15.07 36.24
CA LEU A 724 -36.92 14.41 35.16
C LEU A 724 -37.61 15.46 34.26
N TYR A 725 -37.29 15.44 32.97
CA TYR A 725 -38.13 15.99 31.92
C TYR A 725 -38.90 14.82 31.30
N GLU A 726 -40.18 14.63 31.60
CA GLU A 726 -41.08 13.91 30.69
C GLU A 726 -42.56 14.03 31.08
N THR A 727 -43.40 14.11 30.05
CA THR A 727 -44.85 14.29 30.07
C THR A 727 -45.53 12.95 30.36
N ILE A 728 -46.15 12.81 31.53
CA ILE A 728 -46.89 11.61 31.91
C ILE A 728 -48.29 11.66 31.28
N THR A 729 -48.59 10.72 30.39
CA THR A 729 -49.96 10.27 30.12
C THR A 729 -50.03 8.81 30.55
N HIS A 730 -50.83 8.49 31.57
CA HIS A 730 -51.68 7.29 31.68
C HIS A 730 -52.31 7.12 33.08
N THR A 731 -53.41 6.37 33.08
CA THR A 731 -54.41 6.18 34.15
C THR A 731 -53.82 5.61 35.44
N ILE A 732 -54.06 6.30 36.55
CA ILE A 732 -53.63 5.90 37.90
C ILE A 732 -54.71 5.00 38.53
N VAL A 733 -54.33 3.77 38.90
CA VAL A 733 -55.17 2.84 39.69
C VAL A 733 -54.55 2.68 41.08
N SER A 734 -54.50 3.76 41.86
CA SER A 734 -54.43 3.81 43.35
C SER A 734 -54.11 5.25 43.82
N PRO A 735 -54.63 5.69 44.98
CA PRO A 735 -54.43 7.07 45.43
C PRO A 735 -53.01 7.31 45.92
N ILE A 736 -52.30 8.25 45.30
CA ILE A 736 -51.02 8.78 45.80
C ILE A 736 -51.32 10.15 46.42
N TYR A 737 -51.01 10.30 47.70
CA TYR A 737 -50.99 11.60 48.38
C TYR A 737 -49.64 12.27 48.09
N ILE A 738 -49.66 13.41 47.42
CA ILE A 738 -48.47 14.26 47.24
C ILE A 738 -48.77 15.60 47.91
N ASN A 739 -48.20 15.83 49.09
CA ASN A 739 -47.93 17.18 49.58
C ASN A 739 -46.60 17.59 48.98
N HIS A 740 -46.56 18.53 48.03
CA HIS A 740 -45.47 19.50 47.80
C HIS A 740 -45.66 20.26 46.47
N THR A 741 -45.17 21.50 46.45
CA THR A 741 -45.30 22.52 45.40
C THR A 741 -44.53 22.16 44.13
N ILE A 742 -45.17 22.29 42.95
CA ILE A 742 -44.54 22.07 41.63
C ILE A 742 -44.32 23.43 40.96
N THR A 743 -43.09 23.70 40.54
CA THR A 743 -42.71 24.91 39.77
C THR A 743 -42.32 24.49 38.36
N PHE A 744 -42.98 25.03 37.33
CA PHE A 744 -42.61 24.81 35.93
C PHE A 744 -41.73 25.95 35.43
N VAL A 745 -40.64 25.64 34.72
CA VAL A 745 -39.84 26.61 33.98
C VAL A 745 -39.82 26.17 32.51
N SER A 746 -40.43 26.97 31.64
CA SER A 746 -40.39 26.78 30.19
C SER A 746 -39.25 27.61 29.60
N THR A 747 -38.47 27.04 28.67
CA THR A 747 -37.31 27.69 28.01
C THR A 747 -37.68 28.69 26.91
N ALA A 748 -38.90 29.20 26.90
CA ALA A 748 -39.29 30.32 26.06
C ALA A 748 -40.11 31.33 26.88
N THR A 749 -39.52 32.50 27.09
CA THR A 749 -39.97 33.67 27.89
C THR A 749 -39.74 33.58 29.41
N ALA A 750 -38.88 34.47 29.90
CA ALA A 750 -38.48 34.56 31.30
C ALA A 750 -39.60 35.22 32.14
N THR A 751 -40.45 34.40 32.77
CA THR A 751 -41.10 34.73 34.05
C THR A 751 -41.75 33.47 34.66
N PRO A 752 -41.45 33.08 35.91
CA PRO A 752 -42.10 31.95 36.54
C PRO A 752 -43.52 32.32 36.99
N ILE A 753 -44.52 31.55 36.56
CA ILE A 753 -45.88 31.63 37.10
C ILE A 753 -46.01 30.58 38.21
N THR A 754 -46.30 31.02 39.43
CA THR A 754 -46.58 30.12 40.57
C THR A 754 -48.09 30.00 40.72
N ILE A 755 -48.63 28.78 40.61
CA ILE A 755 -50.04 28.49 40.93
C ILE A 755 -50.07 27.59 42.16
N THR A 756 -50.58 28.09 43.26
CA THR A 756 -50.83 27.31 44.47
C THR A 756 -52.32 27.02 44.54
N LYS A 757 -52.72 25.75 44.37
CA LYS A 757 -54.10 25.34 44.65
C LYS A 757 -54.13 23.90 45.14
N GLU A 758 -54.73 23.69 46.31
CA GLU A 758 -55.16 22.36 46.76
C GLU A 758 -56.23 21.83 45.81
N ILE A 759 -56.03 20.63 45.25
CA ILE A 759 -57.03 19.97 44.42
C ILE A 759 -57.43 18.66 45.11
N THR A 760 -58.60 18.68 45.73
CA THR A 760 -59.32 17.50 46.20
C THR A 760 -60.24 16.99 45.10
N GLN A 761 -60.04 15.72 44.70
CA GLN A 761 -60.91 14.86 43.87
C GLN A 761 -61.40 15.32 42.47
N SER A 762 -60.94 14.54 41.48
CA SER A 762 -61.63 14.02 40.28
C SER A 762 -62.15 14.96 39.17
N ARG A 763 -61.94 14.52 37.92
CA ARG A 763 -62.48 15.00 36.63
C ARG A 763 -62.06 16.36 36.04
N ASN A 764 -61.46 17.29 36.79
CA ASN A 764 -61.17 18.64 36.23
C ASN A 764 -59.79 18.85 35.59
N VAL A 765 -58.85 17.91 35.68
CA VAL A 765 -57.51 18.03 35.04
C VAL A 765 -57.58 17.73 33.54
N PHE A 766 -58.44 16.80 33.13
CA PHE A 766 -58.60 16.42 31.72
C PHE A 766 -59.24 17.54 30.89
N LEU A 767 -60.21 18.27 31.46
CA LEU A 767 -60.86 19.42 30.82
C LEU A 767 -59.92 20.63 30.69
N LEU A 768 -59.02 20.84 31.65
CA LEU A 768 -58.04 21.93 31.59
C LEU A 768 -56.93 21.63 30.57
N ALA A 769 -56.48 20.37 30.47
CA ALA A 769 -55.54 19.94 29.45
C ALA A 769 -56.14 20.00 28.03
N LEU A 770 -57.41 19.62 27.87
CA LEU A 770 -58.12 19.72 26.59
C LEU A 770 -58.32 21.19 26.16
N ALA A 771 -58.66 22.09 27.09
CA ALA A 771 -58.82 23.52 26.80
C ALA A 771 -57.49 24.19 26.41
N THR A 772 -56.40 23.83 27.09
CA THR A 772 -55.06 24.34 26.78
C THR A 772 -54.54 23.81 25.44
N ALA A 773 -54.79 22.53 25.14
CA ALA A 773 -54.45 21.94 23.84
C ALA A 773 -55.29 22.55 22.70
N LEU A 774 -56.59 22.83 22.91
CA LEU A 774 -57.44 23.50 21.92
C LEU A 774 -56.97 24.94 21.65
N LEU A 775 -56.56 25.69 22.68
CA LEU A 775 -56.04 27.06 22.55
C LEU A 775 -54.68 27.12 21.83
N ILE A 776 -53.79 26.17 22.08
CA ILE A 776 -52.49 26.06 21.37
C ILE A 776 -52.70 25.65 19.91
N THR A 777 -53.66 24.77 19.63
CA THR A 777 -54.00 24.33 18.27
C THR A 777 -54.70 25.44 17.46
N LEU A 778 -55.56 26.26 18.09
CA LEU A 778 -56.14 27.45 17.46
C LEU A 778 -55.09 28.54 17.18
N ALA A 779 -54.10 28.73 18.06
CA ALA A 779 -53.01 29.68 17.84
C ALA A 779 -52.11 29.28 16.65
N PHE A 780 -51.92 27.96 16.42
CA PHE A 780 -51.16 27.45 15.28
C PHE A 780 -51.91 27.50 13.94
N LEU A 781 -53.25 27.43 13.96
CA LEU A 781 -54.10 27.47 12.75
C LEU A 781 -54.38 28.90 12.25
N VAL A 782 -54.20 29.94 13.07
CA VAL A 782 -54.40 31.35 12.68
C VAL A 782 -53.10 32.01 12.17
N GLY A 783 -51.93 31.41 12.39
CA GLY A 783 -50.62 31.97 12.06
C GLY A 783 -50.11 31.76 10.61
N ARG A 784 -50.89 31.17 9.71
CA ARG A 784 -50.50 30.99 8.28
C ARG A 784 -51.52 31.59 7.32
N ARG A 785 -51.58 32.93 7.25
CA ARG A 785 -52.08 33.69 6.08
C ARG A 785 -51.38 35.06 5.96
N GLY A 786 -50.83 35.33 4.77
CA GLY A 786 -50.41 36.65 4.25
C GLY A 786 -48.92 36.97 4.46
N CYS A 787 -48.05 36.89 3.44
CA CYS A 787 -47.80 37.84 2.32
C CYS A 787 -47.06 39.14 2.71
N THR A 788 -46.06 39.46 1.86
CA THR A 788 -45.30 40.74 1.68
C THR A 788 -44.36 41.10 2.84
N THR A 789 -43.05 41.34 2.66
CA THR A 789 -42.19 41.79 1.54
C THR A 789 -40.82 41.15 1.67
#